data_AF-A0A924XXX4-F1
#
_entry.id   AF-A0A924XXX4-F1
#
_cell.length_a   1.000
_cell.length_b   1.000
_cell.length_c   1.000
_cell.angle_alpha   90.00
_cell.angle_beta   90.00
_cell.angle_gamma   90.00
#
_symmetry.space_group_name_H-M   'P 1'
#
loop_
_entity.id
_entity.type
_entity.pdbx_description
1 polymer ?
#
loop_
_entity_poly.entity_id
_entity_poly.type
_entity_poly.pdbx_seq_one_letter_code
_entity_poly.pdbx_strand_id
1 'polypeptide(L)'
;TLIVADPAIGPAGEATAEARDWALALERQCRDLLADLDAVAPASAIASESSGSIPTLRELAAQGLPHARERIEEIARLALAAEELARMEYGFLYDETRHLFAIGYNVSERRRDTSYYDLLASEARLAVFVAISQGQVPQQSWFALGRLLINAGSGPTLLSWSGSMFEYLMPLIVMPAYDDTLLDESCRAAVRRQIEYGEERGIPWGMSESGYNTVDAALNYQYRAFGVPGLGLKRGLSEDLVIAPYATVLALMVEPEAACANLQRLAGDGFLGRYGFYEAIDYTPARLRRAETRAVVRSFMAHHQSMSLLALSHLLLDRPMQRRFASDPLFQATLLLLQERIPRANAVYANDPERLDSRSPADAHEMPMRVFSTPDTRYPAVQLLSNGRYNVMVTNAGGGYSRWRDLAVTRWREDTTGDPWGAFCYLRDLKTGDVWSSAFQPTLKRSEVYEAIFTEQRVEFRRHDPNFDTHTEIVVSPEDDIEIRRVRIVNRSRKRRTIEVTSYAEVVLASASSDALHPAFSNLFVQTEIVDARQAILCTRRPRSREEQPPWLVHLMAVHGVEGAFVSFETDRARFIGRSGNLSEPQAMRDSGPLSGSQGSVLDPIVSIRQRITLDSLQAVSLDLVTGVAETRGACLQLAEKYQDRRLADRAFEMAWTHSQVALRQINVSEADAQLYGRLASSIIYANASMRAEASVIAKNRRGQSGLWGYAISGDLPIVLVQLKDPANIELVRQLVQAHAYWRLKGLAVDLVIWNEERGGYRQLMHDQIMGLIAAGVEASVIDRPGGIFLRSAEQISNEDRILLQAVARAVFTDSQGSLADQVKRRLP
;
A
#
# COMPACT_ATOMS: atom_id res chain seq x y z
N THR A 1 43.00 -5.92 -46.39
CA THR A 1 42.11 -4.89 -46.96
C THR A 1 40.69 -5.16 -46.52
N LEU A 2 40.30 -4.65 -45.36
CA LEU A 2 38.92 -4.65 -44.86
C LEU A 2 38.67 -3.24 -44.32
N ILE A 3 37.99 -2.46 -45.17
CA ILE A 3 37.31 -1.16 -44.99
C ILE A 3 37.87 -0.26 -43.87
N VAL A 4 38.86 0.56 -44.24
CA VAL A 4 39.09 1.86 -43.59
C VAL A 4 38.04 2.80 -44.15
N ALA A 5 37.11 3.27 -43.33
CA ALA A 5 36.13 4.26 -43.75
C ALA A 5 36.83 5.63 -43.93
N ASP A 6 36.80 6.12 -45.17
CA ASP A 6 37.15 7.47 -45.58
C ASP A 6 36.20 8.48 -44.90
N PRO A 7 36.67 9.56 -44.24
CA PRO A 7 35.79 10.53 -43.56
C PRO A 7 34.95 11.39 -44.51
N ALA A 8 35.08 11.21 -45.83
CA ALA A 8 34.45 12.06 -46.84
C ALA A 8 33.27 11.36 -47.56
N ILE A 9 32.17 11.11 -46.85
CA ILE A 9 30.86 10.91 -47.49
C ILE A 9 29.86 11.90 -46.88
N GLY A 10 29.34 12.78 -47.72
CA GLY A 10 28.32 13.78 -47.41
C GLY A 10 26.97 13.18 -46.98
N PRO A 11 26.00 14.02 -46.59
CA PRO A 11 24.92 13.65 -45.68
C PRO A 11 23.90 12.72 -46.36
N ALA A 12 24.07 11.41 -46.16
CA ALA A 12 23.00 10.44 -46.35
C ALA A 12 22.11 10.47 -45.09
N GLY A 13 20.80 10.62 -45.32
CA GLY A 13 19.78 11.00 -44.34
C GLY A 13 19.77 10.19 -43.05
N GLU A 14 19.36 10.87 -41.97
CA GLU A 14 19.12 10.40 -40.59
C GLU A 14 19.42 8.91 -40.36
N ALA A 15 20.71 8.57 -40.33
CA ALA A 15 21.13 7.39 -39.61
C ALA A 15 20.73 7.65 -38.15
N THR A 16 19.75 6.90 -37.65
CA THR A 16 19.31 6.99 -36.26
C THR A 16 20.53 6.84 -35.35
N ALA A 17 20.53 7.52 -34.20
CA ALA A 17 21.63 7.45 -33.22
C ALA A 17 22.09 5.99 -32.95
N GLU A 18 21.17 5.04 -33.05
CA GLU A 18 21.38 3.60 -32.96
C GLU A 18 22.32 3.00 -34.02
N ALA A 19 22.20 3.40 -35.30
CA ALA A 19 23.09 2.90 -36.35
C ALA A 19 24.53 3.37 -36.15
N ARG A 20 24.69 4.58 -35.59
CA ARG A 20 25.99 5.16 -35.23
C ARG A 20 26.62 4.43 -34.04
N ASP A 21 25.83 4.08 -33.03
CA ASP A 21 26.32 3.34 -31.86
C ASP A 21 26.78 1.92 -32.24
N TRP A 22 26.02 1.22 -33.08
CA TRP A 22 26.42 -0.11 -33.58
C TRP A 22 27.67 -0.06 -34.46
N ALA A 23 27.82 0.97 -35.30
CA ALA A 23 29.03 1.17 -36.10
C ALA A 23 30.26 1.40 -35.21
N LEU A 24 30.14 2.22 -34.16
CA LEU A 24 31.22 2.48 -33.20
C LEU A 24 31.57 1.24 -32.36
N ALA A 25 30.59 0.42 -31.99
CA ALA A 25 30.81 -0.83 -31.27
C ALA A 25 31.56 -1.85 -32.15
N LEU A 26 31.16 -1.99 -33.42
CA LEU A 26 31.83 -2.86 -34.38
C LEU A 26 33.27 -2.40 -34.64
N GLU A 27 33.49 -1.10 -34.84
CA GLU A 27 34.84 -0.54 -35.04
C GLU A 27 35.75 -0.82 -33.84
N ARG A 28 35.22 -0.73 -32.61
CA ARG A 28 35.96 -1.05 -31.38
C ARG A 28 36.30 -2.54 -31.31
N GLN A 29 35.34 -3.43 -31.56
CA GLN A 29 35.58 -4.88 -31.59
C GLN A 29 36.60 -5.27 -32.66
N CYS A 30 36.54 -4.65 -33.84
CA CYS A 30 37.53 -4.87 -34.89
C CYS A 30 38.93 -4.40 -34.44
N ARG A 31 39.04 -3.27 -33.74
CA ARG A 31 40.33 -2.80 -33.17
C ARG A 31 40.86 -3.73 -32.08
N ASP A 32 40.00 -4.20 -31.19
CA ASP A 32 40.38 -5.12 -30.11
C ASP A 32 40.87 -6.45 -30.70
N LEU A 33 40.15 -7.01 -31.69
CA LEU A 33 40.58 -8.20 -32.44
C LEU A 33 41.88 -7.99 -33.20
N LEU A 34 42.10 -6.80 -33.78
CA LEU A 34 43.36 -6.48 -34.46
C LEU A 34 44.52 -6.41 -33.46
N ALA A 35 44.29 -5.84 -32.28
CA ALA A 35 45.28 -5.76 -31.21
C ALA A 35 45.61 -7.15 -30.64
N ASP A 36 44.61 -8.02 -30.46
CA ASP A 36 44.81 -9.42 -30.09
C ASP A 36 45.61 -10.18 -31.17
N LEU A 37 45.30 -9.95 -32.44
CA LEU A 37 46.03 -10.55 -33.57
C LEU A 37 47.49 -10.07 -33.61
N ASP A 38 47.74 -8.77 -33.43
CA ASP A 38 49.09 -8.19 -33.35
C ASP A 38 49.85 -8.70 -32.11
N ALA A 39 49.17 -8.97 -31.00
CA ALA A 39 49.80 -9.54 -29.81
C ALA A 39 50.19 -11.02 -30.00
N VAL A 40 49.38 -11.79 -30.74
CA VAL A 40 49.63 -13.23 -30.99
C VAL A 40 50.58 -13.45 -32.17
N ALA A 41 50.57 -12.56 -33.16
CA ALA A 41 51.38 -12.61 -34.37
C ALA A 41 51.82 -11.19 -34.79
N PRO A 42 52.77 -10.56 -34.07
CA PRO A 42 53.17 -9.19 -34.33
C PRO A 42 53.71 -9.03 -35.74
N ALA A 43 53.32 -7.96 -36.45
CA ALA A 43 53.78 -7.68 -37.81
C ALA A 43 55.32 -7.64 -37.94
N SER A 44 56.05 -7.37 -36.86
CA SER A 44 57.52 -7.45 -36.78
C SER A 44 58.10 -8.88 -36.90
N ALA A 45 57.31 -9.92 -36.61
CA ALA A 45 57.66 -11.33 -36.86
C ALA A 45 57.50 -11.72 -38.34
N ILE A 46 56.63 -11.00 -39.08
CA ILE A 46 56.42 -11.18 -40.52
C ILE A 46 57.40 -10.31 -41.33
N ALA A 47 57.88 -9.21 -40.74
CA ALA A 47 58.74 -8.21 -41.38
C ALA A 47 60.16 -8.13 -40.78
N SER A 48 60.77 -9.25 -40.35
CA SER A 48 62.23 -9.24 -40.10
C SER A 48 62.98 -9.29 -41.42
N GLU A 49 63.42 -8.13 -41.89
CA GLU A 49 64.39 -7.94 -42.96
C GLU A 49 65.74 -8.57 -42.56
N SER A 50 65.96 -9.87 -42.83
CA SER A 50 67.33 -10.40 -43.06
C SER A 50 67.42 -11.79 -43.71
N SER A 51 66.33 -12.51 -43.97
CA SER A 51 66.36 -13.66 -44.90
C SER A 51 64.97 -13.93 -45.46
N GLY A 52 64.79 -13.82 -46.79
CA GLY A 52 63.49 -13.82 -47.48
C GLY A 52 62.68 -15.13 -47.47
N SER A 53 62.42 -15.73 -46.31
CA SER A 53 61.48 -16.84 -46.16
C SER A 53 60.33 -16.47 -45.23
N ILE A 54 59.10 -16.80 -45.66
CA ILE A 54 57.91 -16.77 -44.81
C ILE A 54 58.19 -17.68 -43.59
N PRO A 55 58.08 -17.20 -42.34
CA PRO A 55 58.32 -18.01 -41.17
C PRO A 55 57.35 -19.20 -41.15
N THR A 56 57.88 -20.38 -40.84
CA THR A 56 57.09 -21.60 -40.69
C THR A 56 56.20 -21.51 -39.45
N LEU A 57 55.08 -22.26 -39.43
CA LEU A 57 54.20 -22.35 -38.25
C LEU A 57 54.94 -22.74 -36.96
N ARG A 58 56.06 -23.47 -37.08
CA ARG A 58 56.91 -23.86 -35.95
C ARG A 58 57.72 -22.68 -35.39
N GLU A 59 58.20 -21.79 -36.25
CA GLU A 59 58.94 -20.58 -35.84
C GLU A 59 58.01 -19.54 -35.22
N LEU A 60 56.81 -19.35 -35.79
CA LEU A 60 55.77 -18.50 -35.19
C LEU A 60 55.30 -19.05 -33.83
N ALA A 61 55.10 -20.38 -33.71
CA ALA A 61 54.77 -21.00 -32.43
C ALA A 61 55.89 -20.87 -31.38
N ALA A 62 57.17 -20.89 -31.80
CA ALA A 62 58.30 -20.68 -30.90
C ALA A 62 58.38 -19.24 -30.38
N GLN A 63 58.05 -18.25 -31.23
CA GLN A 63 57.99 -16.83 -30.85
C GLN A 63 56.77 -16.48 -29.99
N GLY A 64 55.63 -17.17 -30.22
CA GLY A 64 54.43 -17.03 -29.40
C GLY A 64 54.49 -17.79 -28.07
N LEU A 65 55.43 -18.71 -27.88
CA LEU A 65 55.53 -19.56 -26.68
C LEU A 65 55.68 -18.76 -25.36
N PRO A 66 56.50 -17.69 -25.28
CA PRO A 66 56.60 -16.88 -24.06
C PRO A 66 55.30 -16.13 -23.75
N HIS A 67 54.65 -15.53 -24.76
CA HIS A 67 53.38 -14.83 -24.61
C HIS A 67 52.24 -15.78 -24.21
N ALA A 68 52.21 -16.99 -24.79
CA ALA A 68 51.26 -18.03 -24.42
C ALA A 68 51.48 -18.50 -22.97
N ARG A 69 52.73 -18.65 -22.52
CA ARG A 69 53.06 -18.97 -21.12
C ARG A 69 52.63 -17.86 -20.17
N GLU A 70 52.96 -16.62 -20.49
CA GLU A 70 52.55 -15.45 -19.69
C GLU A 70 51.03 -15.36 -19.58
N ARG A 71 50.30 -15.59 -20.69
CA ARG A 71 48.84 -15.61 -20.69
C ARG A 71 48.27 -16.76 -19.87
N ILE A 72 48.86 -17.96 -19.95
CA ILE A 72 48.46 -19.11 -19.12
C ILE A 72 48.69 -18.81 -17.63
N GLU A 73 49.84 -18.21 -17.28
CA GLU A 73 50.15 -17.82 -15.91
C GLU A 73 49.20 -16.72 -15.41
N GLU A 74 48.85 -15.75 -16.25
CA GLU A 74 47.86 -14.73 -15.95
C GLU A 74 46.46 -15.35 -15.74
N ILE A 75 46.02 -16.24 -16.63
CA ILE A 75 44.74 -16.97 -16.50
C ILE A 75 44.74 -17.78 -15.20
N ALA A 76 45.82 -18.49 -14.87
CA ALA A 76 45.91 -19.26 -13.64
C ALA A 76 45.84 -18.34 -12.40
N ARG A 77 46.51 -17.19 -12.43
CA ARG A 77 46.45 -16.18 -11.36
C ARG A 77 45.05 -15.60 -11.21
N LEU A 78 44.38 -15.25 -12.32
CA LEU A 78 43.02 -14.74 -12.33
C LEU A 78 42.01 -15.79 -11.85
N ALA A 79 42.20 -17.06 -12.22
CA ALA A 79 41.36 -18.17 -11.76
C ALA A 79 41.48 -18.35 -10.24
N LEU A 80 42.71 -18.33 -9.70
CA LEU A 80 42.95 -18.37 -8.25
C LEU A 80 42.30 -17.18 -7.54
N ALA A 81 42.47 -15.97 -8.06
CA ALA A 81 41.84 -14.77 -7.49
C ALA A 81 40.31 -14.85 -7.52
N ALA A 82 39.73 -15.36 -8.61
CA ALA A 82 38.29 -15.58 -8.72
C ALA A 82 37.78 -16.65 -7.73
N GLU A 83 38.54 -17.72 -7.51
CA GLU A 83 38.22 -18.75 -6.51
C GLU A 83 38.24 -18.18 -5.10
N GLU A 84 39.26 -17.39 -4.75
CA GLU A 84 39.34 -16.70 -3.46
C GLU A 84 38.16 -15.76 -3.24
N LEU A 85 37.78 -14.99 -4.26
CA LEU A 85 36.60 -14.10 -4.21
C LEU A 85 35.26 -14.85 -4.15
N ALA A 86 35.21 -16.09 -4.63
CA ALA A 86 34.00 -16.92 -4.61
C ALA A 86 33.77 -17.65 -3.27
N ARG A 87 34.76 -17.64 -2.36
CA ARG A 87 34.60 -18.21 -1.01
C ARG A 87 33.81 -17.27 -0.11
N MET A 88 32.56 -17.63 0.15
CA MET A 88 31.69 -16.86 1.04
C MET A 88 31.83 -17.30 2.50
N GLU A 89 31.53 -16.38 3.43
CA GLU A 89 31.46 -16.67 4.87
C GLU A 89 30.02 -17.03 5.28
N TYR A 90 29.68 -18.32 5.23
CA TYR A 90 28.33 -18.82 5.52
C TYR A 90 27.93 -18.77 7.00
N GLY A 91 28.91 -18.84 7.92
CA GLY A 91 28.66 -19.06 9.36
C GLY A 91 27.76 -18.01 10.02
N PHE A 92 27.78 -16.77 9.54
CA PHE A 92 26.97 -15.68 10.10
C PHE A 92 25.45 -15.88 9.95
N LEU A 93 25.02 -16.52 8.86
CA LEU A 93 23.61 -16.80 8.60
C LEU A 93 23.23 -18.25 8.86
N TYR A 94 24.20 -19.12 9.12
CA TYR A 94 23.99 -20.54 9.33
C TYR A 94 23.56 -20.86 10.78
N ASP A 95 22.54 -21.70 10.93
CA ASP A 95 22.13 -22.23 12.23
C ASP A 95 22.59 -23.68 12.38
N GLU A 96 23.57 -23.90 13.27
CA GLU A 96 24.16 -25.22 13.51
C GLU A 96 23.17 -26.23 14.09
N THR A 97 22.13 -25.79 14.79
CA THR A 97 21.15 -26.67 15.43
C THR A 97 20.10 -27.16 14.44
N ARG A 98 19.63 -26.26 13.56
CA ARG A 98 18.61 -26.56 12.55
C ARG A 98 19.21 -27.07 11.24
N HIS A 99 20.51 -26.85 11.03
CA HIS A 99 21.21 -27.08 9.76
C HIS A 99 20.65 -26.27 8.58
N LEU A 100 20.09 -25.08 8.85
CA LEU A 100 19.46 -24.21 7.86
C LEU A 100 20.08 -22.81 7.87
N PHE A 101 19.93 -22.10 6.75
CA PHE A 101 20.29 -20.67 6.65
C PHE A 101 19.12 -19.78 7.04
N ALA A 102 19.38 -18.75 7.83
CA ALA A 102 18.41 -17.67 8.05
C ALA A 102 18.24 -16.84 6.76
N ILE A 103 17.03 -16.29 6.57
CA ILE A 103 16.71 -15.53 5.36
C ILE A 103 17.43 -14.18 5.26
N GLY A 104 17.92 -13.66 6.39
CA GLY A 104 18.57 -12.37 6.45
C GLY A 104 19.15 -12.04 7.81
N TYR A 105 19.82 -10.90 7.86
CA TYR A 105 20.31 -10.27 9.09
C TYR A 105 19.95 -8.79 9.09
N ASN A 106 19.24 -8.36 10.12
CA ASN A 106 18.90 -6.97 10.32
C ASN A 106 20.08 -6.22 10.95
N VAL A 107 20.78 -5.44 10.14
CA VAL A 107 21.95 -4.65 10.56
C VAL A 107 21.60 -3.61 11.63
N SER A 108 20.43 -2.97 11.52
CA SER A 108 19.96 -1.95 12.46
C SER A 108 19.69 -2.52 13.85
N GLU A 109 19.10 -3.71 13.89
CA GLU A 109 18.73 -4.41 15.13
C GLU A 109 19.82 -5.37 15.61
N ARG A 110 20.90 -5.52 14.83
CA ARG A 110 22.02 -6.45 15.07
C ARG A 110 21.56 -7.87 15.38
N ARG A 111 20.50 -8.33 14.71
CA ARG A 111 19.94 -9.67 14.91
C ARG A 111 19.74 -10.39 13.58
N ARG A 112 19.95 -11.70 13.63
CA ARG A 112 19.61 -12.61 12.55
C ARG A 112 18.09 -12.81 12.51
N ASP A 113 17.54 -12.98 11.31
CA ASP A 113 16.12 -13.28 11.17
C ASP A 113 15.76 -14.63 11.80
N THR A 114 14.51 -14.73 12.25
CA THR A 114 13.96 -15.95 12.86
C THR A 114 13.37 -16.92 11.83
N SER A 115 13.28 -16.50 10.57
CA SER A 115 12.84 -17.31 9.43
C SER A 115 14.03 -17.91 8.71
N TYR A 116 13.83 -19.11 8.13
CA TYR A 116 14.88 -19.91 7.52
C TYR A 116 14.48 -20.35 6.12
N TYR A 117 15.47 -20.56 5.25
CA TYR A 117 15.27 -21.26 3.98
C TYR A 117 15.14 -22.76 4.25
N ASP A 118 13.91 -23.24 4.35
CA ASP A 118 13.59 -24.58 4.84
C ASP A 118 12.86 -25.44 3.81
N LEU A 119 12.83 -25.07 2.52
CA LEU A 119 12.19 -25.84 1.46
C LEU A 119 13.19 -26.28 0.38
N LEU A 120 13.05 -27.51 -0.11
CA LEU A 120 13.89 -28.01 -1.21
C LEU A 120 13.48 -27.41 -2.57
N ALA A 121 12.20 -27.09 -2.77
CA ALA A 121 11.72 -26.36 -3.95
C ALA A 121 11.90 -24.85 -3.77
N SER A 122 13.16 -24.41 -3.76
CA SER A 122 13.57 -23.01 -3.73
C SER A 122 14.95 -22.85 -4.40
N GLU A 123 15.23 -21.64 -4.87
CA GLU A 123 16.53 -21.16 -5.31
C GLU A 123 17.63 -21.32 -4.27
N ALA A 124 17.29 -21.24 -2.97
CA ALA A 124 18.24 -21.34 -1.87
C ALA A 124 18.99 -22.69 -1.86
N ARG A 125 18.43 -23.73 -2.50
CA ARG A 125 19.11 -25.03 -2.64
C ARG A 125 20.46 -24.93 -3.35
N LEU A 126 20.61 -23.98 -4.29
CA LEU A 126 21.89 -23.76 -4.98
C LEU A 126 22.96 -23.30 -3.99
N ALA A 127 22.63 -22.34 -3.13
CA ALA A 127 23.56 -21.85 -2.10
C ALA A 127 23.94 -22.95 -1.10
N VAL A 128 22.96 -23.75 -0.66
CA VAL A 128 23.20 -24.91 0.22
C VAL A 128 24.12 -25.93 -0.46
N PHE A 129 23.87 -26.25 -1.74
CA PHE A 129 24.71 -27.18 -2.50
C PHE A 129 26.16 -26.69 -2.61
N VAL A 130 26.35 -25.42 -2.98
CA VAL A 130 27.69 -24.81 -3.11
C VAL A 130 28.42 -24.82 -1.76
N ALA A 131 27.76 -24.41 -0.68
CA ALA A 131 28.35 -24.42 0.66
C ALA A 131 28.79 -25.82 1.12
N ILE A 132 28.00 -26.86 0.81
CA ILE A 132 28.35 -28.26 1.09
C ILE A 132 29.57 -28.68 0.28
N SER A 133 29.57 -28.37 -1.03
CA SER A 133 30.66 -28.75 -1.93
C SER A 133 32.00 -28.11 -1.56
N GLN A 134 31.97 -26.88 -1.01
CA GLN A 134 33.12 -26.18 -0.49
C GLN A 134 33.56 -26.68 0.90
N GLY A 135 32.83 -27.63 1.50
CA GLY A 135 33.09 -28.16 2.83
C GLY A 135 32.82 -27.17 3.98
N GLN A 136 32.07 -26.08 3.71
CA GLN A 136 31.81 -25.02 4.67
C GLN A 136 30.55 -25.27 5.52
N VAL A 137 29.63 -26.11 5.05
CA VAL A 137 28.48 -26.61 5.84
C VAL A 137 28.32 -28.12 5.69
N PRO A 138 27.77 -28.81 6.69
CA PRO A 138 27.60 -30.27 6.65
C PRO A 138 26.53 -30.73 5.64
N GLN A 139 26.68 -31.95 5.10
CA GLN A 139 25.73 -32.53 4.14
C GLN A 139 24.30 -32.64 4.69
N GLN A 140 24.15 -32.73 6.02
CA GLN A 140 22.87 -32.72 6.75
C GLN A 140 22.00 -31.51 6.37
N SER A 141 22.60 -30.36 6.01
CA SER A 141 21.85 -29.17 5.58
C SER A 141 21.01 -29.43 4.33
N TRP A 142 21.46 -30.28 3.41
CA TRP A 142 20.67 -30.64 2.23
C TRP A 142 19.40 -31.41 2.61
N PHE A 143 19.50 -32.29 3.60
CA PHE A 143 18.39 -33.12 4.07
C PHE A 143 17.49 -32.40 5.09
N ALA A 144 17.96 -31.31 5.68
CA ALA A 144 17.17 -30.42 6.53
C ALA A 144 16.14 -29.60 5.75
N LEU A 145 16.36 -29.39 4.44
CA LEU A 145 15.36 -28.77 3.56
C LEU A 145 14.07 -29.62 3.53
N GLY A 146 12.92 -29.00 3.53
CA GLY A 146 11.62 -29.67 3.59
C GLY A 146 11.27 -30.34 2.27
N ARG A 147 10.78 -31.59 2.34
CA ARG A 147 10.19 -32.33 1.22
C ARG A 147 8.66 -32.39 1.34
N LEU A 148 8.02 -31.22 1.43
CA LEU A 148 6.55 -31.15 1.47
C LEU A 148 6.00 -31.52 0.09
N LEU A 149 5.30 -32.65 0.01
CA LEU A 149 4.76 -33.17 -1.24
C LEU A 149 3.25 -32.99 -1.30
N ILE A 150 2.78 -32.71 -2.51
CA ILE A 150 1.37 -32.70 -2.88
C ILE A 150 1.18 -33.54 -4.15
N ASN A 151 -0.06 -33.94 -4.40
CA ASN A 151 -0.42 -34.62 -5.63
C ASN A 151 -1.20 -33.63 -6.52
N ALA A 152 -0.50 -32.91 -7.39
CA ALA A 152 -1.06 -31.83 -8.21
C ALA A 152 -1.62 -32.38 -9.54
N GLY A 153 -2.48 -33.40 -9.49
CA GLY A 153 -3.13 -34.04 -10.65
C GLY A 153 -2.21 -34.80 -11.63
N SER A 154 -0.93 -34.42 -11.72
CA SER A 154 0.03 -34.83 -12.75
C SER A 154 1.29 -35.50 -12.20
N GLY A 155 1.40 -35.70 -10.88
CA GLY A 155 2.55 -36.33 -10.22
C GLY A 155 2.83 -35.76 -8.82
N PRO A 156 3.78 -36.35 -8.07
CA PRO A 156 4.23 -35.81 -6.79
C PRO A 156 5.08 -34.56 -6.99
N THR A 157 4.63 -33.42 -6.47
CA THR A 157 5.30 -32.12 -6.61
C THR A 157 5.75 -31.59 -5.26
N LEU A 158 7.00 -31.13 -5.17
CA LEU A 158 7.48 -30.38 -4.01
C LEU A 158 6.80 -29.01 -3.93
N LEU A 159 6.25 -28.66 -2.77
CA LEU A 159 5.75 -27.31 -2.49
C LEU A 159 6.90 -26.32 -2.31
N SER A 160 6.75 -25.17 -2.94
CA SER A 160 7.59 -23.98 -2.72
C SER A 160 6.90 -22.99 -1.78
N TRP A 161 7.54 -21.88 -1.44
CA TRP A 161 6.91 -20.89 -0.58
C TRP A 161 5.83 -20.12 -1.36
N SER A 162 6.22 -19.58 -2.53
CA SER A 162 5.35 -18.70 -3.30
C SER A 162 4.64 -19.36 -4.48
N GLY A 163 5.05 -20.57 -4.89
CA GLY A 163 4.48 -21.23 -6.07
C GLY A 163 4.97 -20.64 -7.39
N SER A 164 6.07 -19.87 -7.36
CA SER A 164 6.61 -19.16 -8.53
C SER A 164 7.42 -20.10 -9.43
N MET A 165 7.39 -19.88 -10.75
CA MET A 165 8.21 -20.68 -11.67
C MET A 165 9.72 -20.56 -11.38
N PHE A 166 10.14 -19.38 -10.92
CA PHE A 166 11.53 -19.06 -10.56
C PHE A 166 12.10 -20.02 -9.52
N GLU A 167 11.38 -20.29 -8.42
CA GLU A 167 11.82 -21.18 -7.32
C GLU A 167 12.18 -22.59 -7.82
N TYR A 168 11.49 -23.07 -8.86
CA TYR A 168 11.74 -24.38 -9.46
C TYR A 168 12.83 -24.35 -10.52
N LEU A 169 12.73 -23.41 -11.47
CA LEU A 169 13.49 -23.47 -12.72
C LEU A 169 14.78 -22.65 -12.72
N MET A 170 14.90 -21.59 -11.91
CA MET A 170 16.13 -20.79 -11.90
C MET A 170 17.37 -21.63 -11.57
N PRO A 171 17.35 -22.56 -10.60
CA PRO A 171 18.52 -23.39 -10.33
C PRO A 171 18.97 -24.24 -11.53
N LEU A 172 18.06 -24.62 -12.44
CA LEU A 172 18.39 -25.42 -13.62
C LEU A 172 19.27 -24.67 -14.63
N ILE A 173 19.39 -23.34 -14.52
CA ILE A 173 20.30 -22.56 -15.36
C ILE A 173 21.75 -23.04 -15.19
N VAL A 174 22.14 -23.41 -13.98
CA VAL A 174 23.51 -23.82 -13.65
C VAL A 174 23.61 -25.22 -13.05
N MET A 175 22.62 -25.68 -12.29
CA MET A 175 22.62 -26.99 -11.66
C MET A 175 22.10 -28.06 -12.63
N PRO A 176 22.79 -29.20 -12.80
CA PRO A 176 22.28 -30.30 -13.61
C PRO A 176 21.05 -30.94 -12.96
N ALA A 177 20.06 -31.28 -13.79
CA ALA A 177 18.95 -32.15 -13.43
C ALA A 177 19.20 -33.56 -13.96
N TYR A 178 18.65 -34.55 -13.26
CA TYR A 178 18.71 -35.96 -13.64
C TYR A 178 17.29 -36.49 -13.80
N ASP A 179 17.05 -37.20 -14.89
CA ASP A 179 15.73 -37.75 -15.21
C ASP A 179 15.23 -38.68 -14.10
N ASP A 180 13.91 -38.71 -13.91
CA ASP A 180 13.21 -39.56 -12.92
C ASP A 180 13.59 -39.30 -11.44
N THR A 181 14.18 -38.14 -11.15
CA THR A 181 14.46 -37.69 -9.78
C THR A 181 13.32 -36.83 -9.22
N LEU A 182 13.30 -36.66 -7.90
CA LEU A 182 12.29 -35.85 -7.22
C LEU A 182 12.29 -34.39 -7.69
N LEU A 183 13.48 -33.82 -7.91
CA LEU A 183 13.63 -32.44 -8.39
C LEU A 183 13.19 -32.30 -9.86
N ASP A 184 13.54 -33.28 -10.71
CA ASP A 184 13.12 -33.29 -12.12
C ASP A 184 11.58 -33.37 -12.23
N GLU A 185 10.95 -34.33 -11.55
CA GLU A 185 9.50 -34.48 -11.58
C GLU A 185 8.79 -33.24 -11.00
N SER A 186 9.33 -32.64 -9.93
CA SER A 186 8.77 -31.41 -9.36
C SER A 186 8.84 -30.24 -10.34
N CYS A 187 9.94 -30.09 -11.09
CA CYS A 187 10.06 -29.04 -12.10
C CYS A 187 9.07 -29.23 -13.25
N ARG A 188 8.93 -30.47 -13.75
CA ARG A 188 7.96 -30.81 -14.80
C ARG A 188 6.53 -30.58 -14.34
N ALA A 189 6.17 -31.07 -13.16
CA ALA A 189 4.83 -30.93 -12.61
C ALA A 189 4.48 -29.46 -12.31
N ALA A 190 5.44 -28.63 -11.87
CA ALA A 190 5.23 -27.20 -11.70
C ALA A 190 4.89 -26.49 -13.02
N VAL A 191 5.59 -26.83 -14.12
CA VAL A 191 5.30 -26.29 -15.45
C VAL A 191 3.92 -26.75 -15.94
N ARG A 192 3.59 -28.04 -15.81
CA ARG A 192 2.26 -28.57 -16.19
C ARG A 192 1.13 -27.86 -15.44
N ARG A 193 1.25 -27.72 -14.12
CA ARG A 193 0.24 -27.03 -13.31
C ARG A 193 0.06 -25.57 -13.72
N GLN A 194 1.14 -24.88 -14.10
CA GLN A 194 1.07 -23.52 -14.63
C GLN A 194 0.35 -23.44 -15.99
N ILE A 195 0.56 -24.42 -16.87
CA ILE A 195 -0.16 -24.54 -18.14
C ILE A 195 -1.66 -24.73 -17.87
N GLU A 196 -2.02 -25.73 -17.07
CA GLU A 196 -3.41 -26.04 -16.68
C GLU A 196 -4.10 -24.82 -16.07
N TYR A 197 -3.43 -24.11 -15.17
CA TYR A 197 -4.00 -22.92 -14.53
C TYR A 197 -4.21 -21.76 -15.52
N GLY A 198 -3.30 -21.58 -16.47
CA GLY A 198 -3.48 -20.62 -17.57
C GLY A 198 -4.69 -20.96 -18.44
N GLU A 199 -4.90 -22.24 -18.74
CA GLU A 199 -6.07 -22.73 -19.48
C GLU A 199 -7.38 -22.54 -18.71
N GLU A 200 -7.42 -22.89 -17.42
CA GLU A 200 -8.57 -22.67 -16.52
C GLU A 200 -9.01 -21.20 -16.50
N ARG A 201 -8.05 -20.27 -16.55
CA ARG A 201 -8.28 -18.82 -16.52
C ARG A 201 -8.40 -18.18 -17.89
N GLY A 202 -8.19 -18.93 -18.98
CA GLY A 202 -8.25 -18.43 -20.36
C GLY A 202 -7.14 -17.45 -20.75
N ILE A 203 -5.99 -17.46 -20.06
CA ILE A 203 -4.86 -16.53 -20.27
C ILE A 203 -3.57 -17.31 -20.63
N PRO A 204 -2.49 -16.64 -21.10
CA PRO A 204 -1.17 -17.27 -21.18
C PRO A 204 -0.66 -17.69 -19.80
N TRP A 205 0.34 -18.57 -19.73
CA TRP A 205 0.95 -19.02 -18.47
C TRP A 205 2.38 -18.49 -18.30
N GLY A 206 2.95 -18.62 -17.10
CA GLY A 206 4.28 -18.10 -16.76
C GLY A 206 4.26 -17.18 -15.53
N MET A 207 3.55 -17.55 -14.47
CA MET A 207 3.53 -16.77 -13.23
C MET A 207 4.81 -16.96 -12.45
N SER A 208 5.49 -15.86 -12.16
CA SER A 208 6.73 -15.85 -11.42
C SER A 208 6.97 -14.46 -10.82
N GLU A 209 7.99 -14.34 -9.97
CA GLU A 209 8.42 -13.05 -9.42
C GLU A 209 8.68 -12.04 -10.55
N SER A 210 8.00 -10.90 -10.49
CA SER A 210 8.02 -9.92 -11.58
C SER A 210 7.46 -8.56 -11.14
N GLY A 211 7.63 -7.57 -12.02
CA GLY A 211 6.88 -6.32 -11.94
C GLY A 211 5.37 -6.55 -12.16
N TYR A 212 4.50 -5.69 -11.60
CA TYR A 212 3.05 -5.75 -11.84
C TYR A 212 2.44 -4.36 -11.99
N ASN A 213 1.17 -4.26 -12.41
CA ASN A 213 0.50 -2.99 -12.72
C ASN A 213 0.10 -2.23 -11.44
N THR A 214 1.10 -1.85 -10.66
CA THR A 214 1.02 -0.98 -9.49
C THR A 214 2.32 -0.21 -9.43
N VAL A 215 2.25 1.08 -9.13
CA VAL A 215 3.41 1.96 -9.10
C VAL A 215 3.58 2.62 -7.74
N ASP A 216 4.81 2.94 -7.35
CA ASP A 216 5.10 3.78 -6.18
C ASP A 216 4.80 5.27 -6.46
N ALA A 217 5.07 6.12 -5.48
CA ALA A 217 4.94 7.57 -5.59
C ALA A 217 5.81 8.20 -6.69
N ALA A 218 6.86 7.50 -7.16
CA ALA A 218 7.74 7.93 -8.24
C ALA A 218 7.36 7.30 -9.60
N LEU A 219 6.22 6.62 -9.68
CA LEU A 219 5.73 5.92 -10.88
C LEU A 219 6.57 4.70 -11.30
N ASN A 220 7.36 4.11 -10.39
CA ASN A 220 8.07 2.86 -10.67
C ASN A 220 7.15 1.67 -10.42
N TYR A 221 7.10 0.72 -11.37
CA TYR A 221 6.40 -0.54 -11.17
C TYR A 221 6.93 -1.27 -9.93
N GLN A 222 6.02 -1.75 -9.11
CA GLN A 222 6.34 -2.54 -7.93
C GLN A 222 6.65 -3.98 -8.32
N TYR A 223 7.49 -4.64 -7.53
CA TYR A 223 8.03 -5.98 -7.80
C TYR A 223 7.69 -6.92 -6.64
N ARG A 224 7.19 -8.13 -6.93
CA ARG A 224 6.88 -9.15 -5.91
C ARG A 224 6.76 -10.55 -6.52
N ALA A 225 6.70 -11.55 -5.65
CA ALA A 225 6.50 -12.95 -6.02
C ALA A 225 5.03 -13.30 -6.33
N PHE A 226 4.84 -13.90 -7.50
CA PHE A 226 3.58 -14.48 -8.00
C PHE A 226 3.75 -15.98 -8.23
N GLY A 227 2.68 -16.73 -8.01
CA GLY A 227 2.68 -18.17 -8.19
C GLY A 227 1.28 -18.74 -8.34
N VAL A 228 1.22 -20.03 -8.65
CA VAL A 228 -0.04 -20.72 -8.96
C VAL A 228 -0.59 -21.43 -7.72
N PRO A 229 -1.92 -21.37 -7.47
CA PRO A 229 -2.55 -22.13 -6.41
C PRO A 229 -2.24 -23.62 -6.51
N GLY A 230 -1.94 -24.21 -5.36
CA GLY A 230 -1.50 -25.60 -5.30
C GLY A 230 -0.02 -25.81 -5.65
N LEU A 231 0.81 -24.78 -5.83
CA LEU A 231 2.28 -24.94 -5.88
C LEU A 231 3.01 -24.26 -4.70
N GLY A 232 2.34 -23.34 -4.01
CA GLY A 232 2.92 -22.56 -2.91
C GLY A 232 2.17 -22.71 -1.58
N LEU A 233 2.89 -22.53 -0.46
CA LEU A 233 2.32 -22.45 0.89
C LEU A 233 1.67 -21.08 1.20
N LYS A 234 2.08 -20.04 0.47
CA LYS A 234 1.54 -18.69 0.59
C LYS A 234 0.03 -18.68 0.28
N ARG A 235 -0.77 -18.02 1.13
CA ARG A 235 -2.21 -17.85 0.92
C ARG A 235 -2.50 -16.76 -0.14
N GLY A 236 -3.63 -16.86 -0.83
CA GLY A 236 -4.10 -15.83 -1.78
C GLY A 236 -3.42 -15.88 -3.15
N LEU A 237 -2.78 -16.99 -3.52
CA LEU A 237 -2.14 -17.15 -4.84
C LEU A 237 -3.14 -17.05 -5.99
N SER A 238 -4.43 -17.31 -5.73
CA SER A 238 -5.50 -17.26 -6.73
C SER A 238 -6.00 -15.84 -7.05
N GLU A 239 -5.61 -14.85 -6.25
CA GLU A 239 -6.03 -13.44 -6.34
C GLU A 239 -5.23 -12.65 -7.40
N ASP A 240 -4.02 -13.11 -7.70
CA ASP A 240 -3.07 -12.43 -8.57
C ASP A 240 -2.79 -13.19 -9.86
N LEU A 241 -3.11 -12.58 -11.01
CA LEU A 241 -2.92 -13.16 -12.33
C LEU A 241 -1.89 -12.32 -13.11
N VAL A 242 -0.61 -12.49 -12.79
CA VAL A 242 0.48 -11.75 -13.44
C VAL A 242 1.38 -12.73 -14.19
N ILE A 243 1.46 -12.57 -15.50
CA ILE A 243 2.26 -13.41 -16.40
C ILE A 243 3.58 -12.73 -16.69
N ALA A 244 4.69 -13.38 -16.35
CA ALA A 244 6.04 -12.92 -16.59
C ALA A 244 6.68 -13.74 -17.73
N PRO A 245 6.88 -13.17 -18.94
CA PRO A 245 7.36 -13.92 -20.09
C PRO A 245 8.69 -14.66 -19.86
N TYR A 246 9.60 -14.11 -19.06
CA TYR A 246 10.87 -14.77 -18.73
C TYR A 246 10.67 -16.14 -18.07
N ALA A 247 9.59 -16.32 -17.30
CA ALA A 247 9.27 -17.59 -16.66
C ALA A 247 8.89 -18.67 -17.69
N THR A 248 8.18 -18.27 -18.75
CA THR A 248 7.95 -19.15 -19.91
C THR A 248 9.26 -19.46 -20.64
N VAL A 249 10.18 -18.49 -20.76
CA VAL A 249 11.50 -18.75 -21.35
C VAL A 249 12.30 -19.75 -20.50
N LEU A 250 12.26 -19.67 -19.17
CA LEU A 250 12.89 -20.67 -18.29
C LEU A 250 12.33 -22.07 -18.51
N ALA A 251 11.02 -22.18 -18.78
CA ALA A 251 10.37 -23.47 -19.04
C ALA A 251 10.87 -24.17 -20.31
N LEU A 252 11.60 -23.48 -21.21
CA LEU A 252 12.29 -24.12 -22.35
C LEU A 252 13.28 -25.21 -21.92
N MET A 253 13.81 -25.13 -20.69
CA MET A 253 14.74 -26.12 -20.16
C MET A 253 14.06 -27.45 -19.79
N VAL A 254 12.72 -27.47 -19.71
CA VAL A 254 11.93 -28.60 -19.21
C VAL A 254 10.88 -29.08 -20.23
N GLU A 255 10.07 -28.17 -20.77
CA GLU A 255 8.98 -28.42 -21.72
C GLU A 255 9.09 -27.46 -22.94
N PRO A 256 10.06 -27.68 -23.84
CA PRO A 256 10.43 -26.71 -24.86
C PRO A 256 9.33 -26.42 -25.88
N GLU A 257 8.55 -27.42 -26.30
CA GLU A 257 7.47 -27.24 -27.27
C GLU A 257 6.33 -26.38 -26.71
N ALA A 258 5.90 -26.67 -25.48
CA ALA A 258 4.83 -25.91 -24.81
C ALA A 258 5.26 -24.48 -24.52
N ALA A 259 6.49 -24.29 -24.05
CA ALA A 259 7.07 -22.97 -23.82
C ALA A 259 7.16 -22.16 -25.13
N CYS A 260 7.64 -22.76 -26.23
CA CYS A 260 7.66 -22.12 -27.54
C CYS A 260 6.26 -21.66 -27.99
N ALA A 261 5.25 -22.53 -27.87
CA ALA A 261 3.88 -22.20 -28.26
C ALA A 261 3.32 -21.02 -27.44
N ASN A 262 3.58 -20.99 -26.13
CA ASN A 262 3.14 -19.90 -25.26
C ASN A 262 3.89 -18.59 -25.56
N LEU A 263 5.20 -18.63 -25.84
CA LEU A 263 5.96 -17.45 -26.26
C LEU A 263 5.46 -16.89 -27.60
N GLN A 264 5.13 -17.75 -28.56
CA GLN A 264 4.51 -17.33 -29.83
C GLN A 264 3.15 -16.68 -29.60
N ARG A 265 2.32 -17.21 -28.69
CA ARG A 265 1.06 -16.60 -28.26
C ARG A 265 1.29 -15.22 -27.64
N LEU A 266 2.21 -15.10 -26.68
CA LEU A 266 2.56 -13.83 -26.04
C LEU A 266 3.06 -12.78 -27.07
N ALA A 267 3.83 -13.23 -28.06
CA ALA A 267 4.30 -12.37 -29.15
C ALA A 267 3.14 -11.90 -30.04
N GLY A 268 2.25 -12.81 -30.45
CA GLY A 268 1.06 -12.50 -31.25
C GLY A 268 0.09 -11.55 -30.56
N ASP A 269 0.03 -11.60 -29.22
CA ASP A 269 -0.74 -10.69 -28.38
C ASP A 269 -0.12 -9.29 -28.23
N GLY A 270 1.08 -9.05 -28.78
CA GLY A 270 1.73 -7.74 -28.79
C GLY A 270 2.58 -7.42 -27.56
N PHE A 271 3.08 -8.43 -26.84
CA PHE A 271 3.90 -8.23 -25.63
C PHE A 271 5.42 -8.14 -25.88
N LEU A 272 5.81 -8.03 -27.15
CA LEU A 272 7.17 -7.74 -27.56
C LEU A 272 7.37 -6.23 -27.71
N GLY A 273 8.43 -5.71 -27.08
CA GLY A 273 8.94 -4.37 -27.27
C GLY A 273 10.32 -4.37 -27.93
N ARG A 274 10.99 -3.22 -27.89
CA ARG A 274 12.33 -3.02 -28.50
C ARG A 274 13.39 -3.99 -27.99
N TYR A 275 13.35 -4.33 -26.71
CA TYR A 275 14.36 -5.16 -26.04
C TYR A 275 13.86 -6.60 -25.77
N GLY A 276 12.92 -7.09 -26.57
CA GLY A 276 12.28 -8.39 -26.37
C GLY A 276 10.98 -8.28 -25.58
N PHE A 277 10.61 -9.33 -24.85
CA PHE A 277 9.36 -9.33 -24.06
C PHE A 277 9.40 -8.27 -22.95
N TYR A 278 8.26 -7.60 -22.76
CA TYR A 278 8.05 -6.76 -21.58
C TYR A 278 8.08 -7.60 -20.30
N GLU A 279 8.39 -6.95 -19.19
CA GLU A 279 8.56 -7.56 -17.87
C GLU A 279 7.40 -8.48 -17.47
N ALA A 280 6.16 -7.98 -17.57
CA ALA A 280 4.98 -8.75 -17.21
C ALA A 280 3.69 -8.22 -17.84
N ILE A 281 2.66 -9.06 -17.78
CA ILE A 281 1.28 -8.76 -18.16
C ILE A 281 0.39 -9.05 -16.97
N ASP A 282 -0.28 -8.02 -16.47
CA ASP A 282 -1.17 -8.10 -15.33
C ASP A 282 -2.61 -8.26 -15.81
N TYR A 283 -3.21 -9.40 -15.48
CA TYR A 283 -4.60 -9.75 -15.75
C TYR A 283 -5.48 -9.63 -14.50
N THR A 284 -4.95 -9.17 -13.36
CA THR A 284 -5.73 -9.11 -12.12
C THR A 284 -6.84 -8.07 -12.21
N PRO A 285 -8.14 -8.46 -12.10
CA PRO A 285 -9.26 -7.54 -12.27
C PRO A 285 -9.21 -6.32 -11.34
N ALA A 286 -8.71 -6.49 -10.12
CA ALA A 286 -8.58 -5.42 -9.13
C ALA A 286 -7.52 -4.35 -9.49
N ARG A 287 -6.66 -4.59 -10.50
CA ARG A 287 -5.60 -3.68 -10.96
C ARG A 287 -5.81 -3.15 -12.39
N LEU A 288 -6.96 -3.48 -13.00
CA LEU A 288 -7.31 -3.05 -14.34
C LEU A 288 -8.31 -1.90 -14.30
N ARG A 289 -8.24 -0.99 -15.28
CA ARG A 289 -9.26 0.04 -15.45
C ARG A 289 -10.55 -0.60 -15.97
N ARG A 290 -11.70 0.05 -15.74
CA ARG A 290 -12.97 -0.38 -16.34
C ARG A 290 -12.82 -0.44 -17.86
N ALA A 291 -13.16 -1.59 -18.45
CA ALA A 291 -12.99 -1.96 -19.87
C ALA A 291 -11.61 -2.47 -20.31
N GLU A 292 -10.58 -2.44 -19.46
CA GLU A 292 -9.31 -3.11 -19.76
C GLU A 292 -9.38 -4.58 -19.34
N THR A 293 -8.88 -5.48 -20.18
CA THR A 293 -8.78 -6.92 -19.88
C THR A 293 -7.39 -7.32 -19.39
N ARG A 294 -6.39 -6.45 -19.55
CA ARG A 294 -4.99 -6.64 -19.16
C ARG A 294 -4.22 -5.32 -19.18
N ALA A 295 -3.14 -5.25 -18.40
CA ALA A 295 -2.18 -4.15 -18.40
C ALA A 295 -0.75 -4.67 -18.62
N VAL A 296 0.04 -3.95 -19.41
CA VAL A 296 1.43 -4.32 -19.72
C VAL A 296 2.39 -3.54 -18.83
N VAL A 297 3.26 -4.25 -18.13
CA VAL A 297 4.34 -3.67 -17.32
C VAL A 297 5.50 -3.35 -18.26
N ARG A 298 5.59 -2.08 -18.68
CA ARG A 298 6.55 -1.64 -19.70
C ARG A 298 7.95 -1.37 -19.12
N SER A 299 8.55 -2.39 -18.51
CA SER A 299 9.93 -2.38 -18.04
C SER A 299 10.70 -3.57 -18.60
N PHE A 300 12.04 -3.53 -18.46
CA PHE A 300 12.95 -4.63 -18.82
C PHE A 300 13.97 -4.80 -17.70
N MET A 301 13.94 -5.94 -17.01
CA MET A 301 14.90 -6.21 -15.94
C MET A 301 16.11 -6.97 -16.46
N ALA A 302 17.31 -6.47 -16.16
CA ALA A 302 18.56 -7.06 -16.66
C ALA A 302 18.74 -8.53 -16.25
N HIS A 303 18.34 -8.89 -15.03
CA HIS A 303 18.46 -10.28 -14.55
C HIS A 303 17.45 -11.21 -15.24
N HIS A 304 16.21 -10.76 -15.53
CA HIS A 304 15.24 -11.54 -16.32
C HIS A 304 15.70 -11.78 -17.75
N GLN A 305 16.31 -10.77 -18.38
CA GLN A 305 16.89 -10.91 -19.72
C GLN A 305 18.09 -11.87 -19.70
N SER A 306 18.98 -11.75 -18.72
CA SER A 306 20.11 -12.67 -18.56
C SER A 306 19.66 -14.12 -18.38
N MET A 307 18.68 -14.37 -17.50
CA MET A 307 18.12 -15.70 -17.29
C MET A 307 17.46 -16.25 -18.56
N SER A 308 16.73 -15.41 -19.30
CA SER A 308 16.13 -15.78 -20.58
C SER A 308 17.17 -16.21 -21.62
N LEU A 309 18.26 -15.44 -21.75
CA LEU A 309 19.37 -15.78 -22.65
C LEU A 309 20.07 -17.07 -22.24
N LEU A 310 20.26 -17.30 -20.94
CA LEU A 310 20.86 -18.53 -20.44
C LEU A 310 19.97 -19.75 -20.65
N ALA A 311 18.64 -19.62 -20.52
CA ALA A 311 17.70 -20.70 -20.83
C ALA A 311 17.67 -21.05 -22.32
N LEU A 312 17.74 -20.04 -23.20
CA LEU A 312 17.90 -20.26 -24.65
C LEU A 312 19.23 -20.95 -24.97
N SER A 313 20.32 -20.48 -24.36
CA SER A 313 21.65 -21.10 -24.47
C SER A 313 21.66 -22.54 -23.95
N HIS A 314 20.93 -22.82 -22.86
CA HIS A 314 20.76 -24.16 -22.33
C HIS A 314 20.14 -25.10 -23.37
N LEU A 315 19.06 -24.68 -24.02
CA LEU A 315 18.37 -25.48 -25.03
C LEU A 315 19.18 -25.62 -26.33
N LEU A 316 19.79 -24.53 -26.82
CA LEU A 316 20.42 -24.47 -28.14
C LEU A 316 21.88 -24.93 -28.18
N LEU A 317 22.63 -24.75 -27.09
CA LEU A 317 24.08 -24.99 -27.03
C LEU A 317 24.46 -26.18 -26.13
N ASP A 318 23.49 -27.06 -25.89
CA ASP A 318 23.63 -28.26 -25.06
C ASP A 318 24.11 -27.92 -23.63
N ARG A 319 23.34 -27.09 -22.93
CA ARG A 319 23.48 -26.86 -21.47
C ARG A 319 24.90 -26.44 -21.02
N PRO A 320 25.52 -25.42 -21.64
CA PRO A 320 26.93 -25.08 -21.39
C PRO A 320 27.23 -24.72 -19.92
N MET A 321 26.30 -24.06 -19.24
CA MET A 321 26.47 -23.67 -17.83
C MET A 321 26.42 -24.88 -16.89
N GLN A 322 25.52 -25.84 -17.13
CA GLN A 322 25.49 -27.09 -16.37
C GLN A 322 26.75 -27.93 -16.58
N ARG A 323 27.29 -27.99 -17.81
CA ARG A 323 28.57 -28.66 -18.06
C ARG A 323 29.73 -28.01 -17.32
N ARG A 324 29.76 -26.67 -17.24
CA ARG A 324 30.76 -25.92 -16.45
C ARG A 324 30.60 -26.23 -14.96
N PHE A 325 29.37 -26.19 -14.46
CA PHE A 325 29.06 -26.55 -13.07
C PHE A 325 29.53 -27.98 -12.74
N ALA A 326 29.19 -28.95 -13.59
CA ALA A 326 29.58 -30.35 -13.40
C ALA A 326 31.06 -30.64 -13.70
N SER A 327 31.83 -29.66 -14.21
CA SER A 327 33.27 -29.80 -14.44
C SER A 327 34.11 -29.41 -13.23
N ASP A 328 33.54 -28.69 -12.27
CA ASP A 328 34.23 -28.30 -11.04
C ASP A 328 34.43 -29.52 -10.12
N PRO A 329 35.67 -29.82 -9.67
CA PRO A 329 35.94 -30.99 -8.84
C PRO A 329 35.17 -31.04 -7.50
N LEU A 330 34.93 -29.88 -6.86
CA LEU A 330 34.19 -29.82 -5.60
C LEU A 330 32.71 -30.13 -5.84
N PHE A 331 32.16 -29.61 -6.93
CA PHE A 331 30.77 -29.87 -7.30
C PHE A 331 30.59 -31.32 -7.73
N GLN A 332 31.53 -31.90 -8.49
CA GLN A 332 31.51 -33.32 -8.88
C GLN A 332 31.39 -34.27 -7.69
N ALA A 333 32.13 -34.02 -6.61
CA ALA A 333 32.06 -34.81 -5.39
C ALA A 333 30.68 -34.77 -4.70
N THR A 334 29.86 -33.76 -5.01
CA THR A 334 28.59 -33.45 -4.33
C THR A 334 27.36 -33.76 -5.19
N LEU A 335 27.53 -34.05 -6.48
CA LEU A 335 26.43 -34.24 -7.46
C LEU A 335 25.38 -35.29 -7.05
N LEU A 336 25.76 -36.28 -6.25
CA LEU A 336 24.83 -37.33 -5.77
C LEU A 336 23.65 -36.76 -4.98
N LEU A 337 23.79 -35.57 -4.37
CA LEU A 337 22.68 -34.90 -3.66
C LEU A 337 21.51 -34.55 -4.59
N LEU A 338 21.77 -34.38 -5.88
CA LEU A 338 20.75 -34.03 -6.89
C LEU A 338 19.99 -35.25 -7.41
N GLN A 339 20.39 -36.47 -7.02
CA GLN A 339 19.86 -37.73 -7.53
C GLN A 339 18.86 -38.40 -6.57
N GLU A 340 18.13 -37.60 -5.80
CA GLU A 340 17.12 -38.08 -4.85
C GLU A 340 15.95 -38.74 -5.61
N ARG A 341 15.63 -40.00 -5.26
CA ARG A 341 14.53 -40.76 -5.88
C ARG A 341 13.18 -40.24 -5.41
N ILE A 342 12.18 -40.35 -6.29
CA ILE A 342 10.78 -40.07 -5.96
C ILE A 342 10.30 -41.06 -4.86
N PRO A 343 9.79 -40.60 -3.70
CA PRO A 343 9.31 -41.48 -2.63
C PRO A 343 8.11 -42.34 -3.08
N ARG A 344 8.21 -43.68 -3.02
CA ARG A 344 7.18 -44.61 -3.54
C ARG A 344 6.15 -45.14 -2.53
N ALA A 345 6.28 -44.86 -1.24
CA ALA A 345 5.28 -45.19 -0.22
C ALA A 345 5.60 -44.42 1.08
N ASN A 346 4.58 -43.85 1.74
CA ASN A 346 4.65 -43.07 2.99
C ASN A 346 5.05 -41.58 2.87
N ALA A 347 4.83 -40.93 1.72
CA ALA A 347 4.86 -39.47 1.70
C ALA A 347 3.65 -38.91 2.48
N VAL A 348 3.90 -38.06 3.47
CA VAL A 348 2.85 -37.25 4.10
C VAL A 348 2.42 -36.21 3.07
N TYR A 349 1.38 -36.53 2.31
CA TYR A 349 0.72 -35.56 1.45
C TYR A 349 0.06 -34.53 2.34
N ALA A 350 0.42 -33.26 2.19
CA ALA A 350 -0.31 -32.18 2.84
C ALA A 350 -1.77 -32.26 2.38
N ASN A 351 -2.72 -32.21 3.32
CA ASN A 351 -4.14 -32.18 2.99
C ASN A 351 -4.40 -31.04 2.00
N ASP A 352 -5.10 -31.41 0.93
CA ASP A 352 -5.45 -30.64 -0.25
C ASP A 352 -5.61 -29.12 -0.03
N PRO A 353 -4.62 -28.27 -0.42
CA PRO A 353 -4.74 -26.82 -0.31
C PRO A 353 -5.87 -26.26 -1.18
N GLU A 354 -6.39 -27.02 -2.15
CA GLU A 354 -7.58 -26.62 -2.94
C GLU A 354 -8.83 -26.42 -2.06
N ARG A 355 -8.94 -27.14 -0.93
CA ARG A 355 -10.07 -26.97 0.01
C ARG A 355 -9.96 -25.73 0.90
N LEU A 356 -8.81 -25.08 0.97
CA LEU A 356 -8.63 -23.82 1.71
C LEU A 356 -8.91 -22.59 0.82
N ASP A 357 -8.76 -22.73 -0.51
CA ASP A 357 -9.02 -21.68 -1.50
C ASP A 357 -10.41 -21.81 -2.17
N SER A 358 -11.19 -22.87 -1.89
CA SER A 358 -12.56 -23.03 -2.38
C SER A 358 -13.56 -22.12 -1.64
N ARG A 359 -13.37 -20.81 -1.74
CA ARG A 359 -14.49 -19.86 -1.74
C ARG A 359 -14.72 -19.46 -3.18
N SER A 360 -15.89 -19.85 -3.69
CA SER A 360 -16.35 -19.48 -5.04
C SER A 360 -16.11 -17.99 -5.31
N PRO A 361 -15.64 -17.61 -6.51
CA PRO A 361 -15.65 -16.22 -6.99
C PRO A 361 -17.08 -15.72 -7.32
N ALA A 362 -18.10 -16.35 -6.72
CA ALA A 362 -19.51 -16.07 -6.95
C ALA A 362 -20.08 -14.98 -6.02
N ASP A 363 -19.34 -14.55 -5.01
CA ASP A 363 -19.59 -13.26 -4.40
C ASP A 363 -18.75 -12.23 -5.16
N ALA A 364 -19.34 -11.66 -6.21
CA ALA A 364 -19.02 -10.29 -6.58
C ALA A 364 -19.05 -9.51 -5.25
N HIS A 365 -17.87 -9.17 -4.72
CA HIS A 365 -17.78 -8.49 -3.44
C HIS A 365 -18.48 -7.15 -3.63
N GLU A 366 -19.75 -7.06 -3.22
CA GLU A 366 -20.35 -5.82 -2.79
C GLU A 366 -19.35 -5.26 -1.77
N MET A 367 -18.70 -4.14 -2.12
CA MET A 367 -17.85 -3.44 -1.17
C MET A 367 -18.67 -3.25 0.09
N PRO A 368 -18.27 -3.82 1.25
CA PRO A 368 -19.09 -3.75 2.45
C PRO A 368 -19.22 -2.27 2.83
N MET A 369 -20.38 -1.70 2.56
CA MET A 369 -20.71 -0.30 2.86
C MET A 369 -21.61 -0.24 4.09
N ARG A 370 -21.42 0.78 4.93
CA ARG A 370 -22.35 1.06 6.03
C ARG A 370 -23.38 2.07 5.53
N VAL A 371 -24.62 1.63 5.41
CA VAL A 371 -25.74 2.45 4.95
C VAL A 371 -26.67 2.75 6.12
N PHE A 372 -27.00 4.03 6.30
CA PHE A 372 -27.95 4.50 7.31
C PHE A 372 -29.10 5.21 6.61
N SER A 373 -30.32 4.71 6.79
CA SER A 373 -31.55 5.32 6.24
C SER A 373 -32.12 6.45 7.13
N THR A 374 -31.45 6.76 8.24
CA THR A 374 -31.88 7.80 9.18
C THR A 374 -30.68 8.55 9.75
N PRO A 375 -30.80 9.88 9.98
CA PRO A 375 -29.81 10.63 10.73
C PRO A 375 -29.90 10.34 12.24
N ASP A 376 -31.03 9.85 12.73
CA ASP A 376 -31.31 9.65 14.15
C ASP A 376 -30.81 8.28 14.63
N THR A 377 -29.51 8.16 14.89
CA THR A 377 -28.91 6.99 15.51
C THR A 377 -28.72 7.22 17.01
N ARG A 378 -28.81 6.17 17.84
CA ARG A 378 -28.62 6.28 19.30
C ARG A 378 -27.26 6.91 19.67
N TYR A 379 -26.24 6.57 18.89
CA TYR A 379 -24.91 7.18 18.92
C TYR A 379 -24.57 7.58 17.48
N PRO A 380 -23.95 8.74 17.23
CA PRO A 380 -23.53 9.11 15.90
C PRO A 380 -22.59 8.05 15.30
N ALA A 381 -22.95 7.51 14.14
CA ALA A 381 -22.05 6.65 13.39
C ALA A 381 -21.06 7.53 12.64
N VAL A 382 -19.77 7.20 12.72
CA VAL A 382 -18.71 8.02 12.11
C VAL A 382 -18.04 7.30 10.96
N GLN A 383 -17.54 8.07 10.00
CA GLN A 383 -16.56 7.64 9.00
C GLN A 383 -15.33 8.55 9.09
N LEU A 384 -14.15 7.94 8.97
CA LEU A 384 -12.87 8.65 8.98
C LEU A 384 -12.27 8.63 7.57
N LEU A 385 -11.89 9.81 7.08
CA LEU A 385 -11.23 10.02 5.80
C LEU A 385 -9.88 10.69 6.04
N SER A 386 -8.82 10.23 5.37
CA SER A 386 -7.48 10.78 5.57
C SER A 386 -6.55 10.50 4.40
N ASN A 387 -5.62 11.43 4.16
CA ASN A 387 -4.44 11.24 3.31
C ASN A 387 -3.15 11.06 4.13
N GLY A 388 -3.28 10.81 5.44
CA GLY A 388 -2.21 10.72 6.43
C GLY A 388 -1.92 12.06 7.14
N ARG A 389 -2.07 13.21 6.48
CA ARG A 389 -1.83 14.53 7.08
C ARG A 389 -3.11 15.31 7.34
N TYR A 390 -4.00 15.37 6.37
CA TYR A 390 -5.33 15.95 6.49
C TYR A 390 -6.34 14.86 6.84
N ASN A 391 -7.14 15.07 7.87
CA ASN A 391 -8.04 14.09 8.45
C ASN A 391 -9.43 14.70 8.61
N VAL A 392 -10.46 13.97 8.22
CA VAL A 392 -11.86 14.37 8.35
C VAL A 392 -12.64 13.26 9.03
N MET A 393 -13.41 13.62 10.04
CA MET A 393 -14.43 12.77 10.63
C MET A 393 -15.79 13.31 10.24
N VAL A 394 -16.67 12.45 9.72
CA VAL A 394 -18.05 12.81 9.36
C VAL A 394 -19.03 11.85 10.02
N THR A 395 -20.12 12.38 10.58
CA THR A 395 -21.19 11.59 11.18
C THR A 395 -22.29 11.24 10.18
N ASN A 396 -23.14 10.27 10.50
CA ASN A 396 -24.26 9.88 9.66
C ASN A 396 -25.33 10.97 9.51
N ALA A 397 -25.25 12.04 10.31
CA ALA A 397 -26.11 13.22 10.23
C ALA A 397 -25.45 14.39 9.47
N GLY A 398 -24.15 14.29 9.14
CA GLY A 398 -23.39 15.34 8.44
C GLY A 398 -22.63 16.32 9.35
N GLY A 399 -22.62 16.08 10.67
CA GLY A 399 -21.69 16.71 11.60
C GLY A 399 -20.27 16.15 11.42
N GLY A 400 -19.29 16.72 12.12
CA GLY A 400 -17.90 16.27 12.01
C GLY A 400 -16.84 17.32 12.31
N TYR A 401 -15.60 16.99 11.96
CA TYR A 401 -14.46 17.91 12.03
C TYR A 401 -13.43 17.64 10.95
N SER A 402 -12.59 18.65 10.70
CA SER A 402 -11.39 18.56 9.87
C SER A 402 -10.16 18.92 10.71
N ARG A 403 -9.06 18.20 10.50
CA ARG A 403 -7.80 18.34 11.23
C ARG A 403 -6.63 18.24 10.26
N TRP A 404 -5.60 19.06 10.44
CA TRP A 404 -4.37 18.99 9.65
C TRP A 404 -3.19 18.78 10.58
N ARG A 405 -2.51 17.64 10.44
CA ARG A 405 -1.58 17.10 11.44
C ARG A 405 -2.28 17.15 12.80
N ASP A 406 -1.69 17.78 13.81
CA ASP A 406 -2.29 17.89 15.15
C ASP A 406 -3.16 19.14 15.39
N LEU A 407 -3.37 19.96 14.35
CA LEU A 407 -4.14 21.19 14.43
C LEU A 407 -5.59 20.97 14.00
N ALA A 408 -6.54 21.37 14.86
CA ALA A 408 -7.94 21.44 14.49
C ALA A 408 -8.12 22.52 13.42
N VAL A 409 -8.68 22.13 12.28
CA VAL A 409 -9.02 23.05 11.19
C VAL A 409 -10.39 23.67 11.45
N THR A 410 -11.37 22.81 11.74
CA THR A 410 -12.71 23.23 12.15
C THR A 410 -12.97 22.91 13.62
N ARG A 411 -13.77 23.74 14.28
CA ARG A 411 -14.17 23.52 15.68
C ARG A 411 -15.05 22.28 15.82
N TRP A 412 -14.77 21.47 16.84
CA TRP A 412 -15.59 20.32 17.19
C TRP A 412 -15.44 19.94 18.66
N ARG A 413 -16.52 19.42 19.24
CA ARG A 413 -16.57 18.84 20.58
C ARG A 413 -17.47 17.62 20.55
N GLU A 414 -17.15 16.64 21.39
CA GLU A 414 -18.00 15.48 21.60
C GLU A 414 -19.37 15.95 22.15
N ASP A 415 -20.41 15.77 21.35
CA ASP A 415 -21.81 15.92 21.77
C ASP A 415 -22.64 14.82 21.10
N THR A 416 -22.83 13.73 21.83
CA THR A 416 -23.59 12.55 21.39
C THR A 416 -25.08 12.86 21.16
N THR A 417 -25.59 13.95 21.75
CA THR A 417 -27.03 14.26 21.71
C THR A 417 -27.36 15.18 20.55
N GLY A 418 -26.60 16.27 20.40
CA GLY A 418 -26.89 17.31 19.43
C GLY A 418 -26.14 17.18 18.11
N ASP A 419 -24.94 16.60 18.11
CA ASP A 419 -23.99 16.58 17.00
C ASP A 419 -23.91 17.91 16.19
N PRO A 420 -23.78 19.09 16.84
CA PRO A 420 -24.05 20.37 16.18
C PRO A 420 -22.84 20.95 15.42
N TRP A 421 -21.70 20.26 15.43
CA TRP A 421 -20.42 20.77 14.92
C TRP A 421 -20.10 20.18 13.55
N GLY A 422 -19.56 20.98 12.63
CA GLY A 422 -19.15 20.50 11.32
C GLY A 422 -18.97 21.60 10.27
N ALA A 423 -18.67 21.14 9.06
CA ALA A 423 -18.70 21.96 7.85
C ALA A 423 -20.01 21.68 7.10
N PHE A 424 -20.86 22.70 7.00
CA PHE A 424 -22.24 22.59 6.56
C PHE A 424 -22.48 23.30 5.23
N CYS A 425 -23.48 22.79 4.49
CA CYS A 425 -23.98 23.39 3.26
C CYS A 425 -25.49 23.61 3.40
N TYR A 426 -25.89 24.87 3.59
CA TYR A 426 -27.28 25.29 3.62
C TYR A 426 -27.82 25.50 2.22
N LEU A 427 -29.09 25.14 2.04
CA LEU A 427 -29.84 25.26 0.80
C LEU A 427 -31.13 26.01 1.11
N ARG A 428 -31.45 27.02 0.31
CA ARG A 428 -32.68 27.81 0.44
C ARG A 428 -33.37 27.99 -0.90
N ASP A 429 -34.62 27.57 -1.02
CA ASP A 429 -35.45 27.93 -2.18
C ASP A 429 -35.95 29.36 -2.00
N LEU A 430 -35.51 30.29 -2.85
CA LEU A 430 -35.93 31.69 -2.77
C LEU A 430 -37.42 31.90 -3.06
N LYS A 431 -38.08 30.92 -3.71
CA LYS A 431 -39.49 31.03 -4.06
C LYS A 431 -40.41 30.63 -2.91
N THR A 432 -40.08 29.59 -2.15
CA THR A 432 -40.89 29.11 -1.00
C THR A 432 -40.38 29.66 0.33
N GLY A 433 -39.09 30.01 0.41
CA GLY A 433 -38.42 30.37 1.65
C GLY A 433 -37.95 29.17 2.47
N ASP A 434 -38.15 27.93 1.98
CA ASP A 434 -37.73 26.72 2.67
C ASP A 434 -36.22 26.64 2.76
N VAL A 435 -35.71 26.28 3.93
CA VAL A 435 -34.29 26.13 4.24
C VAL A 435 -34.04 24.71 4.73
N TRP A 436 -33.03 24.06 4.18
CA TRP A 436 -32.53 22.76 4.61
C TRP A 436 -31.00 22.70 4.45
N SER A 437 -30.37 21.58 4.79
CA SER A 437 -28.95 21.34 4.55
C SER A 437 -28.74 20.15 3.61
N SER A 438 -27.56 20.07 3.00
CA SER A 438 -27.23 19.00 2.04
C SER A 438 -27.08 17.61 2.68
N ALA A 439 -26.87 17.57 4.00
CA ALA A 439 -27.00 16.42 4.89
C ALA A 439 -28.16 16.68 5.87
N PHE A 440 -28.13 16.28 7.14
CA PHE A 440 -29.20 16.58 8.11
C PHE A 440 -28.86 17.73 9.06
N GLN A 441 -27.65 17.69 9.62
CA GLN A 441 -27.09 18.80 10.36
C GLN A 441 -26.80 19.97 9.41
N PRO A 442 -26.91 21.21 9.87
CA PRO A 442 -27.31 21.62 11.22
C PRO A 442 -28.81 21.98 11.30
N THR A 443 -29.54 21.96 10.19
CA THR A 443 -30.94 22.46 10.10
C THR A 443 -31.96 21.56 10.78
N LEU A 444 -31.62 20.29 10.99
CA LEU A 444 -32.50 19.26 11.56
C LEU A 444 -33.78 19.04 10.74
N LYS A 445 -33.79 19.47 9.47
CA LYS A 445 -34.94 19.32 8.57
C LYS A 445 -34.94 17.92 7.98
N ARG A 446 -36.04 17.19 8.21
CA ARG A 446 -36.27 15.87 7.64
C ARG A 446 -36.55 15.98 6.13
N SER A 447 -35.94 15.08 5.37
CA SER A 447 -36.28 14.82 3.97
C SER A 447 -37.31 13.68 3.86
N GLU A 448 -37.90 13.51 2.68
CA GLU A 448 -38.75 12.36 2.36
C GLU A 448 -37.94 11.06 2.29
N VAL A 449 -36.72 11.16 1.74
CA VAL A 449 -35.73 10.07 1.71
C VAL A 449 -34.42 10.61 2.24
N TYR A 450 -33.78 9.84 3.12
CA TYR A 450 -32.47 10.13 3.66
C TYR A 450 -31.62 8.86 3.60
N GLU A 451 -30.41 8.97 3.07
CA GLU A 451 -29.43 7.89 3.07
C GLU A 451 -28.04 8.48 3.33
N ALA A 452 -27.33 7.93 4.31
CA ALA A 452 -25.90 8.18 4.52
C ALA A 452 -25.14 6.87 4.23
N ILE A 453 -24.19 6.92 3.29
CA ILE A 453 -23.41 5.76 2.86
C ILE A 453 -21.95 6.02 3.19
N PHE A 454 -21.36 5.13 3.97
CA PHE A 454 -19.96 5.17 4.34
C PHE A 454 -19.18 4.08 3.63
N THR A 455 -18.13 4.51 2.95
CA THR A 455 -17.11 3.67 2.32
C THR A 455 -15.74 4.14 2.78
N GLU A 456 -14.70 3.34 2.54
CA GLU A 456 -13.36 3.68 3.02
C GLU A 456 -12.76 4.94 2.40
N GLN A 457 -13.17 5.28 1.19
CA GLN A 457 -12.68 6.41 0.40
C GLN A 457 -13.55 7.66 0.49
N ARG A 458 -14.85 7.50 0.76
CA ARG A 458 -15.80 8.62 0.70
C ARG A 458 -17.03 8.42 1.59
N VAL A 459 -17.66 9.55 1.90
CA VAL A 459 -18.99 9.61 2.52
C VAL A 459 -19.98 10.18 1.51
N GLU A 460 -21.15 9.55 1.39
CA GLU A 460 -22.25 10.05 0.57
C GLU A 460 -23.49 10.35 1.40
N PHE A 461 -24.17 11.45 1.10
CA PHE A 461 -25.52 11.74 1.59
C PHE A 461 -26.46 11.85 0.39
N ARG A 462 -27.56 11.11 0.40
CA ARG A 462 -28.65 11.26 -0.56
C ARG A 462 -29.90 11.74 0.15
N ARG A 463 -30.43 12.85 -0.33
CA ARG A 463 -31.64 13.46 0.19
C ARG A 463 -32.64 13.72 -0.92
N HIS A 464 -33.89 13.35 -0.64
CA HIS A 464 -35.04 13.72 -1.45
C HIS A 464 -35.91 14.73 -0.70
N ASP A 465 -35.90 15.98 -1.16
CA ASP A 465 -36.77 17.04 -0.65
C ASP A 465 -37.83 17.38 -1.72
N PRO A 466 -39.00 17.97 -1.38
CA PRO A 466 -40.19 17.97 -2.26
C PRO A 466 -39.97 18.48 -3.70
N ASN A 467 -39.08 19.45 -3.89
CA ASN A 467 -38.78 20.01 -5.21
C ASN A 467 -37.35 19.73 -5.69
N PHE A 468 -36.51 19.09 -4.87
CA PHE A 468 -35.07 18.99 -5.11
C PHE A 468 -34.50 17.64 -4.67
N ASP A 469 -33.64 17.06 -5.51
CA ASP A 469 -32.74 16.00 -5.08
C ASP A 469 -31.38 16.60 -4.76
N THR A 470 -30.83 16.20 -3.62
CA THR A 470 -29.47 16.58 -3.21
C THR A 470 -28.63 15.34 -2.98
N HIS A 471 -27.47 15.29 -3.63
CA HIS A 471 -26.46 14.24 -3.42
C HIS A 471 -25.14 14.92 -3.05
N THR A 472 -24.64 14.63 -1.84
CA THR A 472 -23.37 15.15 -1.36
C THR A 472 -22.35 14.03 -1.30
N GLU A 473 -21.17 14.22 -1.89
CA GLU A 473 -20.02 13.32 -1.78
C GLU A 473 -18.86 14.04 -1.07
N ILE A 474 -18.21 13.39 -0.12
CA ILE A 474 -17.10 13.94 0.67
C ILE A 474 -15.87 13.06 0.53
N VAL A 475 -14.75 13.65 0.12
CA VAL A 475 -13.45 12.99 -0.01
C VAL A 475 -12.32 13.86 0.54
N VAL A 476 -11.21 13.23 0.91
CA VAL A 476 -9.93 13.89 1.20
C VAL A 476 -8.98 13.58 0.03
N SER A 477 -8.33 14.61 -0.51
CA SER A 477 -7.42 14.43 -1.64
C SER A 477 -6.17 13.65 -1.21
N PRO A 478 -5.77 12.59 -1.93
CA PRO A 478 -4.51 11.90 -1.65
C PRO A 478 -3.27 12.74 -1.97
N GLU A 479 -3.39 13.71 -2.87
CA GLU A 479 -2.25 14.51 -3.36
C GLU A 479 -2.02 15.77 -2.51
N ASP A 480 -3.12 16.41 -2.07
CA ASP A 480 -3.08 17.69 -1.37
C ASP A 480 -3.83 17.63 -0.04
N ASP A 481 -3.44 18.48 0.92
CA ASP A 481 -4.03 18.53 2.25
C ASP A 481 -5.36 19.30 2.26
N ILE A 482 -6.36 18.73 1.57
CA ILE A 482 -7.67 19.31 1.34
C ILE A 482 -8.81 18.28 1.52
N GLU A 483 -10.00 18.77 1.89
CA GLU A 483 -11.26 18.07 1.73
C GLU A 483 -12.11 18.71 0.64
N ILE A 484 -12.86 17.88 -0.09
CA ILE A 484 -13.84 18.31 -1.09
C ILE A 484 -15.20 17.75 -0.70
N ARG A 485 -16.20 18.64 -0.58
CA ARG A 485 -17.61 18.28 -0.43
C ARG A 485 -18.35 18.70 -1.69
N ARG A 486 -18.62 17.73 -2.57
CA ARG A 486 -19.34 17.94 -3.82
C ARG A 486 -20.82 17.80 -3.60
N VAL A 487 -21.58 18.86 -3.83
CA VAL A 487 -23.04 18.90 -3.68
C VAL A 487 -23.67 18.98 -5.06
N ARG A 488 -24.35 17.92 -5.49
CA ARG A 488 -25.17 17.89 -6.69
C ARG A 488 -26.62 18.16 -6.33
N ILE A 489 -27.22 19.16 -6.99
CA ILE A 489 -28.61 19.58 -6.76
C ILE A 489 -29.37 19.44 -8.06
N VAL A 490 -30.53 18.79 -8.03
CA VAL A 490 -31.42 18.62 -9.20
C VAL A 490 -32.77 19.27 -8.92
N ASN A 491 -33.20 20.21 -9.76
CA ASN A 491 -34.54 20.79 -9.67
C ASN A 491 -35.58 19.83 -10.26
N ARG A 492 -36.36 19.17 -9.41
CA ARG A 492 -37.41 18.22 -9.84
C ARG A 492 -38.76 18.87 -10.11
N SER A 493 -38.89 20.17 -9.84
CA SER A 493 -40.12 20.89 -10.13
C SER A 493 -40.27 21.15 -11.63
N ARG A 494 -41.51 21.33 -12.09
CA ARG A 494 -41.84 21.70 -13.49
C ARG A 494 -41.56 23.16 -13.83
N LYS A 495 -40.97 23.92 -12.91
CA LYS A 495 -40.76 25.36 -13.03
C LYS A 495 -39.29 25.69 -12.79
N ARG A 496 -38.83 26.79 -13.38
CA ARG A 496 -37.53 27.38 -13.03
C ARG A 496 -37.51 27.78 -11.56
N ARG A 497 -36.43 27.44 -10.85
CA ARG A 497 -36.22 27.74 -9.43
C ARG A 497 -34.88 28.42 -9.22
N THR A 498 -34.80 29.28 -8.22
CA THR A 498 -33.53 29.88 -7.78
C THR A 498 -33.24 29.42 -6.37
N ILE A 499 -32.07 28.82 -6.19
CA ILE A 499 -31.60 28.30 -4.91
C ILE A 499 -30.40 29.12 -4.43
N GLU A 500 -30.37 29.45 -3.14
CA GLU A 500 -29.17 29.94 -2.48
C GLU A 500 -28.44 28.76 -1.85
N VAL A 501 -27.16 28.61 -2.16
CA VAL A 501 -26.26 27.64 -1.52
C VAL A 501 -25.31 28.43 -0.63
N THR A 502 -25.24 28.10 0.65
CA THR A 502 -24.36 28.81 1.60
C THR A 502 -23.53 27.81 2.40
N SER A 503 -22.20 27.89 2.30
CA SER A 503 -21.28 27.08 3.12
C SER A 503 -21.13 27.67 4.52
N TYR A 504 -20.71 26.87 5.48
CA TYR A 504 -20.38 27.31 6.84
C TYR A 504 -19.37 26.36 7.49
N ALA A 505 -18.31 26.90 8.08
CA ALA A 505 -17.45 26.18 9.01
C ALA A 505 -16.79 27.15 10.02
N GLU A 506 -16.63 26.70 11.27
CA GLU A 506 -15.97 27.47 12.34
C GLU A 506 -14.46 27.21 12.34
N VAL A 507 -13.63 28.24 12.14
CA VAL A 507 -12.18 28.09 11.94
C VAL A 507 -11.41 28.15 13.25
N VAL A 508 -10.42 27.26 13.43
CA VAL A 508 -9.59 27.19 14.65
C VAL A 508 -8.09 27.38 14.36
N LEU A 509 -7.48 26.50 13.56
CA LEU A 509 -6.05 26.46 13.24
C LEU A 509 -5.10 26.33 14.45
N ALA A 510 -5.56 25.69 15.52
CA ALA A 510 -4.82 25.46 16.76
C ALA A 510 -5.05 24.04 17.28
N SER A 511 -4.36 23.60 18.33
CA SER A 511 -4.69 22.32 18.96
C SER A 511 -6.12 22.34 19.52
N ALA A 512 -6.82 21.21 19.41
CA ALA A 512 -8.21 21.09 19.88
C ALA A 512 -8.34 21.38 21.39
N SER A 513 -7.35 20.97 22.19
CA SER A 513 -7.30 21.24 23.63
C SER A 513 -7.17 22.73 23.94
N SER A 514 -6.35 23.47 23.19
CA SER A 514 -6.20 24.91 23.37
C SER A 514 -7.47 25.68 23.00
N ASP A 515 -8.19 25.27 21.95
CA ASP A 515 -9.49 25.87 21.60
C ASP A 515 -10.54 25.58 22.66
N ALA A 516 -10.62 24.34 23.16
CA ALA A 516 -11.61 23.94 24.15
C ALA A 516 -11.48 24.70 25.49
N LEU A 517 -10.24 24.96 25.95
CA LEU A 517 -9.99 25.67 27.20
C LEU A 517 -10.33 27.17 27.14
N HIS A 518 -9.93 27.85 26.04
CA HIS A 518 -10.10 29.30 25.91
C HIS A 518 -10.53 29.72 24.48
N PRO A 519 -11.77 29.42 24.06
CA PRO A 519 -12.22 29.65 22.68
C PRO A 519 -12.18 31.13 22.28
N ALA A 520 -12.76 32.00 23.13
CA ALA A 520 -12.82 33.43 22.85
C ALA A 520 -11.43 34.06 22.71
N PHE A 521 -10.47 33.63 23.52
CA PHE A 521 -9.08 34.09 23.41
C PHE A 521 -8.40 33.52 22.17
N SER A 522 -8.62 32.24 21.85
CA SER A 522 -8.06 31.61 20.65
C SER A 522 -8.52 32.29 19.36
N ASN A 523 -9.80 32.66 19.29
CA ASN A 523 -10.41 33.33 18.16
C ASN A 523 -9.74 34.67 17.81
N LEU A 524 -9.29 35.43 18.81
CA LEU A 524 -8.64 36.72 18.59
C LEU A 524 -7.38 36.61 17.72
N PHE A 525 -6.75 35.43 17.64
CA PHE A 525 -5.55 35.24 16.83
C PHE A 525 -5.86 34.92 15.37
N VAL A 526 -7.08 34.52 15.02
CA VAL A 526 -7.42 34.17 13.64
C VAL A 526 -7.66 35.46 12.83
N GLN A 527 -7.13 35.48 11.62
CA GLN A 527 -7.36 36.54 10.64
C GLN A 527 -7.93 35.93 9.37
N THR A 528 -8.90 36.62 8.78
CA THR A 528 -9.58 36.22 7.54
C THR A 528 -9.27 37.21 6.42
N GLU A 529 -9.19 36.72 5.20
CA GLU A 529 -8.94 37.51 3.99
C GLU A 529 -9.85 36.97 2.87
N ILE A 530 -10.59 37.85 2.22
CA ILE A 530 -11.43 37.50 1.06
C ILE A 530 -10.62 37.74 -0.22
N VAL A 531 -10.55 36.71 -1.06
CA VAL A 531 -9.89 36.76 -2.37
C VAL A 531 -10.96 36.69 -3.46
N ASP A 532 -11.57 37.83 -3.78
CA ASP A 532 -12.70 37.91 -4.72
C ASP A 532 -12.42 37.27 -6.08
N ALA A 533 -11.22 37.50 -6.63
CA ALA A 533 -10.80 36.95 -7.92
C ALA A 533 -10.83 35.42 -7.97
N ARG A 534 -10.73 34.76 -6.81
CA ARG A 534 -10.78 33.30 -6.68
C ARG A 534 -12.01 32.81 -5.91
N GLN A 535 -12.95 33.70 -5.61
CA GLN A 535 -14.14 33.41 -4.80
C GLN A 535 -13.83 32.57 -3.55
N ALA A 536 -12.74 32.93 -2.85
CA ALA A 536 -12.19 32.15 -1.75
C ALA A 536 -11.99 33.01 -0.50
N ILE A 537 -12.03 32.37 0.67
CA ILE A 537 -11.65 32.95 1.95
C ILE A 537 -10.36 32.27 2.41
N LEU A 538 -9.34 33.06 2.71
CA LEU A 538 -8.12 32.60 3.35
C LEU A 538 -8.19 32.91 4.84
N CYS A 539 -7.69 31.99 5.67
CA CYS A 539 -7.56 32.23 7.10
C CYS A 539 -6.15 31.87 7.56
N THR A 540 -5.60 32.64 8.49
CA THR A 540 -4.36 32.30 9.19
C THR A 540 -4.45 32.72 10.65
N ARG A 541 -3.42 32.43 11.44
CA ARG A 541 -3.29 32.94 12.80
C ARG A 541 -2.19 33.99 12.87
N ARG A 542 -2.32 34.94 13.77
CA ARG A 542 -1.24 35.85 14.14
C ARG A 542 -0.18 35.08 14.92
N PRO A 543 1.10 35.08 14.47
CA PRO A 543 2.19 34.47 15.22
C PRO A 543 2.27 35.05 16.64
N ARG A 544 2.48 34.19 17.64
CA ARG A 544 2.72 34.59 19.04
C ARG A 544 4.20 34.83 19.32
N SER A 545 5.10 34.31 18.47
CA SER A 545 6.54 34.53 18.52
C SER A 545 7.08 34.78 17.11
N ARG A 546 8.34 35.23 17.00
CA ARG A 546 9.01 35.45 15.70
C ARG A 546 9.32 34.15 14.94
N GLU A 547 9.35 33.02 15.65
CA GLU A 547 9.69 31.70 15.11
C GLU A 547 8.44 30.91 14.70
N GLU A 548 7.27 31.26 15.24
CA GLU A 548 6.01 30.59 14.90
C GLU A 548 5.59 30.93 13.47
N GLN A 549 5.48 29.90 12.63
CA GLN A 549 4.91 30.00 11.29
C GLN A 549 3.54 29.30 11.25
N PRO A 550 2.45 30.05 11.52
CA PRO A 550 1.12 29.48 11.51
C PRO A 550 0.72 29.12 10.07
N PRO A 551 0.01 27.99 9.88
CA PRO A 551 -0.44 27.59 8.56
C PRO A 551 -1.54 28.54 8.04
N TRP A 552 -1.83 28.37 6.76
CA TRP A 552 -2.90 29.05 6.06
C TRP A 552 -3.99 28.04 5.70
N LEU A 553 -5.23 28.48 5.81
CA LEU A 553 -6.42 27.78 5.34
C LEU A 553 -6.95 28.48 4.10
N VAL A 554 -7.50 27.70 3.18
CA VAL A 554 -8.31 28.17 2.07
C VAL A 554 -9.68 27.50 2.12
N HIS A 555 -10.74 28.29 1.94
CA HIS A 555 -12.09 27.80 1.72
C HIS A 555 -12.65 28.43 0.44
N LEU A 556 -13.13 27.63 -0.49
CA LEU A 556 -13.73 28.11 -1.74
C LEU A 556 -14.98 27.31 -2.11
N MET A 557 -15.81 27.91 -2.96
CA MET A 557 -16.99 27.27 -3.56
C MET A 557 -16.91 27.42 -5.07
N ALA A 558 -16.72 26.32 -5.79
CA ALA A 558 -16.72 26.29 -7.25
C ALA A 558 -18.06 25.75 -7.77
N VAL A 559 -18.66 26.43 -8.75
CA VAL A 559 -19.95 26.04 -9.35
C VAL A 559 -19.73 25.56 -10.77
N HIS A 560 -20.29 24.38 -11.08
CA HIS A 560 -20.09 23.70 -12.36
C HIS A 560 -21.42 23.48 -13.09
N GLY A 561 -21.44 23.77 -14.38
CA GLY A 561 -22.57 23.48 -15.28
C GLY A 561 -23.61 24.58 -15.41
N VAL A 562 -23.54 25.63 -14.59
CA VAL A 562 -24.37 26.85 -14.65
C VAL A 562 -23.56 28.05 -14.18
N GLU A 563 -23.86 29.23 -14.69
CA GLU A 563 -23.26 30.47 -14.18
C GLU A 563 -23.88 30.84 -12.83
N GLY A 564 -23.02 31.04 -11.83
CA GLY A 564 -23.42 31.61 -10.54
C GLY A 564 -23.80 33.08 -10.71
N ALA A 565 -25.01 33.47 -10.33
CA ALA A 565 -25.52 34.81 -10.56
C ALA A 565 -24.97 35.85 -9.56
N PHE A 566 -24.56 35.40 -8.38
CA PHE A 566 -24.15 36.28 -7.28
C PHE A 566 -23.32 35.50 -6.25
N VAL A 567 -22.23 36.09 -5.76
CA VAL A 567 -21.39 35.56 -4.68
C VAL A 567 -21.27 36.59 -3.54
N SER A 568 -21.31 36.14 -2.29
CA SER A 568 -21.02 36.96 -1.11
C SER A 568 -20.40 36.13 0.01
N PHE A 569 -19.76 36.80 0.98
CA PHE A 569 -18.92 36.17 1.99
C PHE A 569 -19.32 36.61 3.41
N GLU A 570 -19.21 35.70 4.38
CA GLU A 570 -19.25 36.03 5.80
C GLU A 570 -18.08 35.35 6.51
N THR A 571 -17.39 36.11 7.36
CA THR A 571 -16.30 35.58 8.17
C THR A 571 -16.51 35.76 9.68
N ASP A 572 -17.59 36.43 10.10
CA ASP A 572 -17.98 36.61 11.50
C ASP A 572 -19.23 35.79 11.85
N ARG A 573 -19.06 34.82 12.75
CA ARG A 573 -20.11 33.91 13.22
C ARG A 573 -21.27 34.64 13.87
N ALA A 574 -21.01 35.71 14.62
CA ALA A 574 -22.05 36.48 15.30
C ALA A 574 -22.99 37.16 14.29
N ARG A 575 -22.45 37.57 13.13
CA ARG A 575 -23.23 38.12 12.02
C ARG A 575 -23.98 37.05 11.23
N PHE A 576 -23.36 35.89 11.02
CA PHE A 576 -24.00 34.77 10.33
C PHE A 576 -25.21 34.22 11.10
N ILE A 577 -24.99 33.92 12.38
CA ILE A 577 -26.01 33.31 13.25
C ILE A 577 -27.03 34.36 13.71
N GLY A 578 -26.58 35.59 13.96
CA GLY A 578 -27.40 36.65 14.53
C GLY A 578 -27.57 36.56 16.05
N ARG A 579 -28.04 37.65 16.66
CA ARG A 579 -28.26 37.72 18.11
C ARG A 579 -29.31 36.70 18.55
N SER A 580 -28.97 35.87 19.53
CA SER A 580 -29.83 34.79 20.05
C SER A 580 -30.19 33.70 19.02
N GLY A 581 -29.50 33.67 17.87
CA GLY A 581 -29.64 32.60 16.88
C GLY A 581 -28.80 31.37 17.22
N ASN A 582 -28.95 30.33 16.39
CA ASN A 582 -28.12 29.13 16.41
C ASN A 582 -27.90 28.62 14.97
N LEU A 583 -27.20 27.50 14.82
CA LEU A 583 -26.90 26.93 13.49
C LEU A 583 -28.08 26.23 12.81
N SER A 584 -29.15 25.88 13.54
CA SER A 584 -30.32 25.26 12.90
C SER A 584 -31.18 26.28 12.17
N GLU A 585 -31.23 27.52 12.66
CA GLU A 585 -31.92 28.64 12.01
C GLU A 585 -31.13 29.96 12.09
N PRO A 586 -29.97 30.06 11.39
CA PRO A 586 -29.14 31.25 11.46
C PRO A 586 -29.80 32.44 10.74
N GLN A 587 -29.56 33.65 11.23
CA GLN A 587 -30.08 34.88 10.63
C GLN A 587 -29.74 35.00 9.13
N ALA A 588 -28.54 34.56 8.74
CA ALA A 588 -28.15 34.53 7.33
C ALA A 588 -29.16 33.79 6.44
N MET A 589 -29.80 32.72 6.91
CA MET A 589 -30.81 31.99 6.11
C MET A 589 -32.19 32.63 6.11
N ARG A 590 -32.45 33.62 6.97
CA ARG A 590 -33.70 34.41 6.97
C ARG A 590 -33.59 35.59 6.02
N ASP A 591 -32.45 36.27 6.02
CA ASP A 591 -32.21 37.45 5.21
C ASP A 591 -31.86 37.07 3.76
N SER A 592 -32.61 37.57 2.78
CA SER A 592 -32.35 37.36 1.35
C SER A 592 -31.34 38.37 0.78
N GLY A 593 -30.54 39.00 1.63
CA GLY A 593 -29.51 39.97 1.26
C GLY A 593 -28.15 39.32 0.98
N PRO A 594 -27.17 40.11 0.49
CA PRO A 594 -25.77 39.69 0.48
C PRO A 594 -25.26 39.49 1.91
N LEU A 595 -24.32 38.56 2.08
CA LEU A 595 -23.54 38.46 3.32
C LEU A 595 -22.67 39.71 3.52
N SER A 596 -22.24 39.98 4.77
CA SER A 596 -21.70 41.30 5.10
C SER A 596 -20.30 41.61 4.53
N GLY A 597 -19.56 40.61 4.06
CA GLY A 597 -18.21 40.78 3.52
C GLY A 597 -17.17 41.16 4.56
N SER A 598 -17.41 40.85 5.84
CA SER A 598 -16.46 41.11 6.92
C SER A 598 -15.16 40.32 6.68
N GLN A 599 -14.00 40.93 6.93
CA GLN A 599 -12.68 40.28 6.85
C GLN A 599 -11.67 40.97 7.78
N GLY A 600 -10.54 40.32 8.02
CA GLY A 600 -9.46 40.79 8.88
C GLY A 600 -9.50 40.12 10.25
N SER A 601 -9.34 40.88 11.32
CA SER A 601 -9.36 40.35 12.70
C SER A 601 -10.78 40.33 13.26
N VAL A 602 -11.57 39.35 12.85
CA VAL A 602 -12.94 39.12 13.33
C VAL A 602 -12.95 38.46 14.72
N LEU A 603 -14.03 38.66 15.49
CA LEU A 603 -14.10 38.18 16.89
C LEU A 603 -14.45 36.69 17.00
N ASP A 604 -15.24 36.16 16.08
CA ASP A 604 -15.68 34.76 16.07
C ASP A 604 -15.57 34.23 14.62
N PRO A 605 -14.39 33.73 14.21
CA PRO A 605 -14.04 33.47 12.82
C PRO A 605 -14.78 32.25 12.24
N ILE A 606 -15.42 32.45 11.10
CA ILE A 606 -15.98 31.39 10.25
C ILE A 606 -15.51 31.56 8.80
N VAL A 607 -15.76 30.55 8.00
CA VAL A 607 -15.78 30.66 6.54
C VAL A 607 -17.17 30.35 6.04
N SER A 608 -17.76 31.30 5.31
CA SER A 608 -19.07 31.12 4.69
C SER A 608 -19.11 31.84 3.35
N ILE A 609 -19.43 31.09 2.30
CA ILE A 609 -19.60 31.58 0.94
C ILE A 609 -21.05 31.31 0.55
N ARG A 610 -21.74 32.33 0.04
CA ARG A 610 -23.09 32.21 -0.51
C ARG A 610 -23.05 32.39 -2.02
N GLN A 611 -23.68 31.46 -2.74
CA GLN A 611 -23.96 31.61 -4.17
C GLN A 611 -25.45 31.47 -4.50
N ARG A 612 -25.89 32.22 -5.52
CA ARG A 612 -27.24 32.11 -6.09
C ARG A 612 -27.21 31.43 -7.45
N ILE A 613 -28.02 30.40 -7.59
CA ILE A 613 -28.06 29.56 -8.78
C ILE A 613 -29.49 29.41 -9.25
N THR A 614 -29.73 29.64 -10.54
CA THR A 614 -31.03 29.43 -11.16
C THR A 614 -30.99 28.14 -11.99
N LEU A 615 -31.94 27.25 -11.72
CA LEU A 615 -32.06 25.94 -12.36
C LEU A 615 -33.38 25.88 -13.14
N ASP A 616 -33.29 25.50 -14.40
CA ASP A 616 -34.44 25.10 -15.19
C ASP A 616 -35.04 23.79 -14.67
N SER A 617 -36.24 23.44 -15.16
CA SER A 617 -36.89 22.18 -14.79
C SER A 617 -36.00 21.00 -15.16
N LEU A 618 -35.81 20.07 -14.23
CA LEU A 618 -34.96 18.87 -14.36
C LEU A 618 -33.46 19.14 -14.56
N GLN A 619 -33.03 20.41 -14.49
CA GLN A 619 -31.62 20.77 -14.59
C GLN A 619 -30.89 20.40 -13.29
N ALA A 620 -29.65 19.94 -13.44
CA ALA A 620 -28.74 19.65 -12.35
C ALA A 620 -27.56 20.64 -12.33
N VAL A 621 -27.09 20.97 -11.13
CA VAL A 621 -25.83 21.69 -10.89
C VAL A 621 -24.97 20.89 -9.93
N SER A 622 -23.65 21.00 -10.07
CA SER A 622 -22.69 20.47 -9.11
C SER A 622 -21.86 21.62 -8.53
N LEU A 623 -21.72 21.65 -7.21
CA LEU A 623 -20.88 22.61 -6.50
C LEU A 623 -19.81 21.87 -5.71
N ASP A 624 -18.58 22.35 -5.73
CA ASP A 624 -17.48 21.83 -4.93
C ASP A 624 -17.17 22.82 -3.80
N LEU A 625 -17.41 22.40 -2.56
CA LEU A 625 -16.95 23.12 -1.36
C LEU A 625 -15.60 22.53 -0.97
N VAL A 626 -14.54 23.33 -1.11
CA VAL A 626 -13.18 22.87 -0.87
C VAL A 626 -12.62 23.61 0.33
N THR A 627 -12.13 22.85 1.31
CA THR A 627 -11.40 23.39 2.46
C THR A 627 -10.02 22.76 2.47
N GLY A 628 -8.98 23.58 2.45
CA GLY A 628 -7.59 23.14 2.36
C GLY A 628 -6.69 23.87 3.34
N VAL A 629 -5.56 23.24 3.68
CA VAL A 629 -4.54 23.86 4.52
C VAL A 629 -3.17 23.71 3.88
N ALA A 630 -2.35 24.75 3.95
CA ALA A 630 -0.96 24.71 3.52
C ALA A 630 -0.08 25.55 4.45
N GLU A 631 1.23 25.34 4.39
CA GLU A 631 2.19 26.06 5.25
C GLU A 631 2.29 27.55 4.90
N THR A 632 1.97 27.95 3.66
CA THR A 632 2.11 29.33 3.21
C THR A 632 0.87 29.85 2.49
N ARG A 633 0.67 31.17 2.53
CA ARG A 633 -0.38 31.85 1.77
C ARG A 633 -0.32 31.54 0.27
N GLY A 634 0.88 31.50 -0.29
CA GLY A 634 1.09 31.20 -1.72
C GLY A 634 0.62 29.80 -2.10
N ALA A 635 0.93 28.80 -1.27
CA ALA A 635 0.47 27.43 -1.49
C ALA A 635 -1.07 27.32 -1.38
N CYS A 636 -1.71 28.01 -0.44
CA CYS A 636 -3.18 28.07 -0.37
C CYS A 636 -3.82 28.70 -1.62
N LEU A 637 -3.20 29.72 -2.21
CA LEU A 637 -3.67 30.31 -3.47
C LEU A 637 -3.54 29.33 -4.64
N GLN A 638 -2.47 28.54 -4.69
CA GLN A 638 -2.30 27.49 -5.69
C GLN A 638 -3.34 26.38 -5.53
N LEU A 639 -3.66 25.98 -4.29
CA LEU A 639 -4.77 25.05 -4.02
C LEU A 639 -6.10 25.64 -4.49
N ALA A 640 -6.33 26.95 -4.26
CA ALA A 640 -7.54 27.61 -4.72
C ALA A 640 -7.69 27.55 -6.25
N GLU A 641 -6.61 27.84 -6.99
CA GLU A 641 -6.59 27.76 -8.45
C GLU A 641 -6.76 26.32 -8.96
N LYS A 642 -6.02 25.38 -8.36
CA LYS A 642 -6.06 23.95 -8.74
C LYS A 642 -7.47 23.39 -8.64
N TYR A 643 -8.16 23.66 -7.53
CA TYR A 643 -9.45 23.05 -7.24
C TYR A 643 -10.68 23.85 -7.70
N GLN A 644 -10.47 25.01 -8.34
CA GLN A 644 -11.50 25.62 -9.18
C GLN A 644 -11.74 24.84 -10.48
N ASP A 645 -10.71 24.18 -11.01
CA ASP A 645 -10.84 23.33 -12.20
C ASP A 645 -11.53 22.01 -11.84
N ARG A 646 -12.69 21.78 -12.46
CA ARG A 646 -13.48 20.56 -12.30
C ARG A 646 -12.68 19.28 -12.53
N ARG A 647 -11.80 19.24 -13.52
CA ARG A 647 -11.04 18.03 -13.87
C ARG A 647 -10.07 17.64 -12.76
N LEU A 648 -9.47 18.62 -12.10
CA LEU A 648 -8.55 18.39 -10.99
C LEU A 648 -9.30 18.03 -9.70
N ALA A 649 -10.48 18.59 -9.48
CA ALA A 649 -11.38 18.14 -8.43
C ALA A 649 -11.85 16.68 -8.67
N ASP A 650 -12.22 16.31 -9.90
CA ASP A 650 -12.64 14.95 -10.26
C ASP A 650 -11.53 13.92 -9.98
N ARG A 651 -10.28 14.26 -10.29
CA ARG A 651 -9.11 13.42 -9.99
C ARG A 651 -8.99 13.06 -8.50
N ALA A 652 -9.32 13.98 -7.59
CA ALA A 652 -9.28 13.69 -6.16
C ALA A 652 -10.28 12.59 -5.75
N PHE A 653 -11.48 12.58 -6.35
CA PHE A 653 -12.47 11.51 -6.13
C PHE A 653 -11.99 10.16 -6.70
N GLU A 654 -11.42 10.16 -7.90
CA GLU A 654 -10.89 8.95 -8.53
C GLU A 654 -9.73 8.34 -7.73
N MET A 655 -8.79 9.18 -7.28
CA MET A 655 -7.60 8.74 -6.55
C MET A 655 -7.91 8.32 -5.11
N ALA A 656 -8.92 8.90 -4.46
CA ALA A 656 -9.27 8.57 -3.08
C ALA A 656 -9.54 7.08 -2.88
N TRP A 657 -10.15 6.41 -3.88
CA TRP A 657 -10.38 4.97 -3.86
C TRP A 657 -9.08 4.17 -3.93
N THR A 658 -8.19 4.48 -4.89
CA THR A 658 -6.90 3.80 -5.00
C THR A 658 -6.06 3.99 -3.74
N HIS A 659 -6.04 5.21 -3.19
CA HIS A 659 -5.32 5.52 -1.96
C HIS A 659 -5.85 4.73 -0.76
N SER A 660 -7.18 4.63 -0.57
CA SER A 660 -7.75 3.87 0.56
C SER A 660 -7.37 2.39 0.51
N GLN A 661 -7.40 1.78 -0.68
CA GLN A 661 -7.02 0.38 -0.87
C GLN A 661 -5.53 0.13 -0.60
N VAL A 662 -4.64 1.04 -1.04
CA VAL A 662 -3.21 0.95 -0.75
C VAL A 662 -2.96 1.07 0.76
N ALA A 663 -3.61 2.04 1.42
CA ALA A 663 -3.41 2.31 2.84
C ALA A 663 -3.87 1.12 3.72
N LEU A 664 -4.97 0.46 3.37
CA LEU A 664 -5.43 -0.76 4.06
C LEU A 664 -4.48 -1.95 3.88
N ARG A 665 -3.92 -2.11 2.68
CA ARG A 665 -2.94 -3.17 2.40
C ARG A 665 -1.64 -3.00 3.18
N GLN A 666 -1.19 -1.77 3.41
CA GLN A 666 0.03 -1.49 4.20
C GLN A 666 -0.06 -2.00 5.64
N ILE A 667 -1.27 -2.02 6.23
CA ILE A 667 -1.53 -2.51 7.58
C ILE A 667 -2.12 -3.94 7.60
N ASN A 668 -2.18 -4.59 6.44
CA ASN A 668 -2.74 -5.93 6.24
C ASN A 668 -4.18 -6.07 6.76
N VAL A 669 -5.03 -5.08 6.45
CA VAL A 669 -6.43 -4.99 6.88
C VAL A 669 -7.35 -5.16 5.68
N SER A 670 -8.37 -6.02 5.80
CA SER A 670 -9.40 -6.17 4.76
C SER A 670 -10.43 -5.03 4.81
N GLU A 671 -11.21 -4.82 3.76
CA GLU A 671 -12.28 -3.80 3.79
C GLU A 671 -13.36 -4.12 4.84
N ALA A 672 -13.63 -5.40 5.08
CA ALA A 672 -14.55 -5.84 6.14
C ALA A 672 -14.02 -5.48 7.55
N ASP A 673 -12.72 -5.65 7.76
CA ASP A 673 -12.04 -5.24 9.00
C ASP A 673 -12.06 -3.73 9.15
N ALA A 674 -11.81 -2.97 8.08
CA ALA A 674 -11.88 -1.52 8.09
C ALA A 674 -13.27 -1.01 8.51
N GLN A 675 -14.35 -1.62 8.00
CA GLN A 675 -15.71 -1.30 8.46
C GLN A 675 -15.96 -1.65 9.93
N LEU A 676 -15.38 -2.76 10.43
CA LEU A 676 -15.42 -3.10 11.84
C LEU A 676 -14.69 -2.04 12.69
N TYR A 677 -13.50 -1.62 12.27
CA TYR A 677 -12.68 -0.63 12.97
C TYR A 677 -13.29 0.78 12.90
N GLY A 678 -13.96 1.14 11.80
CA GLY A 678 -14.75 2.37 11.68
C GLY A 678 -15.98 2.39 12.61
N ARG A 679 -16.64 1.24 12.83
CA ARG A 679 -17.68 1.12 13.87
C ARG A 679 -17.11 1.32 15.27
N LEU A 680 -15.94 0.74 15.55
CA LEU A 680 -15.25 0.95 16.82
C LEU A 680 -14.88 2.42 17.03
N ALA A 681 -14.37 3.10 16.00
CA ALA A 681 -14.06 4.52 16.04
C ALA A 681 -15.26 5.38 16.49
N SER A 682 -16.48 4.99 16.10
CA SER A 682 -17.72 5.67 16.55
C SER A 682 -17.85 5.64 18.07
N SER A 683 -17.56 4.49 18.70
CA SER A 683 -17.65 4.31 20.17
C SER A 683 -16.43 4.88 20.93
N ILE A 684 -15.31 5.09 20.23
CA ILE A 684 -14.12 5.74 20.78
C ILE A 684 -14.32 7.26 20.83
N ILE A 685 -14.85 7.83 19.75
CA ILE A 685 -15.10 9.27 19.60
C ILE A 685 -16.33 9.71 20.42
N TYR A 686 -17.43 8.96 20.33
CA TYR A 686 -18.65 9.20 21.10
C TYR A 686 -18.79 8.15 22.19
N ALA A 687 -18.87 8.58 23.45
CA ALA A 687 -19.06 7.70 24.60
C ALA A 687 -20.26 6.78 24.40
N ASN A 688 -19.98 5.48 24.28
CA ASN A 688 -21.00 4.45 24.16
C ASN A 688 -21.05 3.59 25.42
N ALA A 689 -22.17 3.64 26.16
CA ALA A 689 -22.34 2.89 27.39
C ALA A 689 -22.23 1.36 27.18
N SER A 690 -22.61 0.83 26.01
CA SER A 690 -22.53 -0.61 25.74
C SER A 690 -21.09 -1.11 25.59
N MET A 691 -20.14 -0.23 25.25
CA MET A 691 -18.74 -0.57 25.03
C MET A 691 -17.84 -0.31 26.26
N ARG A 692 -18.31 0.49 27.22
CA ARG A 692 -17.57 0.81 28.45
C ARG A 692 -17.72 -0.29 29.50
N ALA A 693 -16.97 -0.16 30.58
CA ALA A 693 -17.17 -0.99 31.76
C ALA A 693 -18.58 -0.82 32.36
N GLU A 694 -19.05 -1.85 33.06
CA GLU A 694 -20.34 -1.83 33.76
C GLU A 694 -20.48 -0.62 34.69
N ALA A 695 -21.69 -0.05 34.78
CA ALA A 695 -21.95 1.14 35.60
C ALA A 695 -21.54 0.94 37.07
N SER A 696 -21.66 -0.29 37.57
CA SER A 696 -21.24 -0.67 38.93
C SER A 696 -19.72 -0.62 39.14
N VAL A 697 -18.91 -0.81 38.10
CA VAL A 697 -17.45 -0.66 38.13
C VAL A 697 -17.08 0.82 38.05
N ILE A 698 -17.69 1.55 37.12
CA ILE A 698 -17.46 2.99 36.95
C ILE A 698 -17.75 3.75 38.26
N ALA A 699 -18.86 3.43 38.94
CA ALA A 699 -19.25 4.07 40.19
C ALA A 699 -18.29 3.81 41.37
N LYS A 700 -17.49 2.75 41.31
CA LYS A 700 -16.46 2.42 42.31
C LYS A 700 -15.18 3.24 42.15
N ASN A 701 -14.97 3.91 41.01
CA ASN A 701 -13.77 4.71 40.83
C ASN A 701 -13.72 5.87 41.85
N ARG A 702 -12.55 6.03 42.47
CA ARG A 702 -12.22 7.11 43.41
C ARG A 702 -10.93 7.85 43.03
N ARG A 703 -10.25 7.42 41.96
CA ARG A 703 -9.00 7.99 41.47
C ARG A 703 -9.27 8.98 40.32
N GLY A 704 -8.41 9.99 40.21
CA GLY A 704 -8.38 10.92 39.09
C GLY A 704 -7.43 10.49 37.98
N GLN A 705 -7.36 11.28 36.90
CA GLN A 705 -6.49 11.02 35.74
C GLN A 705 -5.02 10.78 36.12
N SER A 706 -4.50 11.48 37.13
CA SER A 706 -3.12 11.34 37.60
C SER A 706 -2.75 9.93 38.08
N GLY A 707 -3.74 9.08 38.41
CA GLY A 707 -3.51 7.66 38.72
C GLY A 707 -3.00 6.84 37.53
N LEU A 708 -3.17 7.33 36.30
CA LEU A 708 -2.68 6.67 35.07
C LEU A 708 -1.18 6.91 34.83
N TRP A 709 -0.63 8.01 35.34
CA TRP A 709 0.74 8.45 35.04
C TRP A 709 1.80 7.47 35.53
N GLY A 710 1.53 6.75 36.63
CA GLY A 710 2.39 5.68 37.14
C GLY A 710 2.59 4.52 36.14
N TYR A 711 1.73 4.43 35.13
CA TYR A 711 1.79 3.44 34.06
C TYR A 711 2.21 4.05 32.71
N ALA A 712 2.75 5.27 32.70
CA ALA A 712 3.11 6.04 31.51
C ALA A 712 1.94 6.40 30.58
N ILE A 713 0.70 6.28 31.06
CA ILE A 713 -0.52 6.63 30.31
C ILE A 713 -0.95 8.04 30.72
N SER A 714 -1.10 8.95 29.75
CA SER A 714 -1.47 10.35 30.02
C SER A 714 -2.92 10.49 30.49
N GLY A 715 -3.84 9.77 29.84
CA GLY A 715 -5.29 9.93 29.98
C GLY A 715 -5.89 11.08 29.16
N ASP A 716 -5.08 11.78 28.36
CA ASP A 716 -5.55 12.88 27.49
C ASP A 716 -6.20 12.36 26.20
N LEU A 717 -5.81 11.16 25.76
CA LEU A 717 -6.34 10.49 24.59
C LEU A 717 -7.38 9.42 24.98
N PRO A 718 -8.31 9.07 24.07
CA PRO A 718 -9.21 7.94 24.26
C PRO A 718 -8.45 6.65 24.56
N ILE A 719 -8.84 5.92 25.61
CA ILE A 719 -8.24 4.64 25.97
C ILE A 719 -9.13 3.49 25.47
N VAL A 720 -8.52 2.52 24.79
CA VAL A 720 -9.13 1.21 24.48
C VAL A 720 -8.43 0.15 25.31
N LEU A 721 -9.18 -0.60 26.10
CA LEU A 721 -8.66 -1.61 27.01
C LEU A 721 -9.01 -3.01 26.50
N VAL A 722 -8.02 -3.90 26.43
CA VAL A 722 -8.25 -5.33 26.21
C VAL A 722 -7.70 -6.16 27.37
N GLN A 723 -8.51 -7.09 27.86
CA GLN A 723 -8.16 -8.01 28.94
C GLN A 723 -7.94 -9.41 28.35
N LEU A 724 -6.74 -9.96 28.54
CA LEU A 724 -6.41 -11.34 28.19
C LEU A 724 -6.17 -12.19 29.43
N LYS A 725 -6.86 -13.32 29.48
CA LYS A 725 -6.72 -14.38 30.47
C LYS A 725 -6.13 -15.65 29.85
N ASP A 726 -6.46 -15.94 28.60
CA ASP A 726 -6.07 -17.17 27.89
C ASP A 726 -5.21 -16.86 26.64
N PRO A 727 -3.97 -17.40 26.55
CA PRO A 727 -3.09 -17.22 25.40
C PRO A 727 -3.67 -17.75 24.08
N ALA A 728 -4.64 -18.69 24.11
CA ALA A 728 -5.29 -19.20 22.91
C ALA A 728 -6.07 -18.10 22.14
N ASN A 729 -6.40 -16.97 22.78
CA ASN A 729 -7.19 -15.89 22.21
C ASN A 729 -6.34 -14.68 21.76
N ILE A 730 -5.05 -14.89 21.48
CA ILE A 730 -4.13 -13.85 21.00
C ILE A 730 -4.60 -13.14 19.72
N GLU A 731 -5.46 -13.81 18.95
CA GLU A 731 -6.09 -13.26 17.74
C GLU A 731 -6.88 -11.96 18.00
N LEU A 732 -7.51 -11.82 19.17
CA LEU A 732 -8.18 -10.58 19.58
C LEU A 732 -7.20 -9.41 19.71
N VAL A 733 -6.00 -9.67 20.25
CA VAL A 733 -4.92 -8.68 20.35
C VAL A 733 -4.45 -8.29 18.96
N ARG A 734 -4.20 -9.29 18.09
CA ARG A 734 -3.79 -9.05 16.71
C ARG A 734 -4.76 -8.12 15.99
N GLN A 735 -6.07 -8.37 16.10
CA GLN A 735 -7.11 -7.52 15.51
C GLN A 735 -7.13 -6.11 16.11
N LEU A 736 -6.93 -5.94 17.42
CA LEU A 736 -6.91 -4.63 18.06
C LEU A 736 -5.65 -3.81 17.76
N VAL A 737 -4.50 -4.47 17.60
CA VAL A 737 -3.27 -3.83 17.10
C VAL A 737 -3.48 -3.34 15.66
N GLN A 738 -4.10 -4.15 14.81
CA GLN A 738 -4.49 -3.70 13.45
C GLN A 738 -5.51 -2.55 13.47
N ALA A 739 -6.51 -2.60 14.36
CA ALA A 739 -7.49 -1.53 14.53
C ALA A 739 -6.83 -0.23 15.00
N HIS A 740 -5.87 -0.32 15.91
CA HIS A 740 -5.08 0.82 16.39
C HIS A 740 -4.26 1.46 15.25
N ALA A 741 -3.58 0.64 14.43
CA ALA A 741 -2.88 1.09 13.23
C ALA A 741 -3.84 1.78 12.23
N TYR A 742 -5.04 1.22 12.04
CA TYR A 742 -6.07 1.84 11.20
C TYR A 742 -6.54 3.20 11.74
N TRP A 743 -6.84 3.32 13.03
CA TRP A 743 -7.25 4.60 13.62
C TRP A 743 -6.16 5.65 13.46
N ARG A 744 -4.91 5.28 13.74
CA ARG A 744 -3.75 6.17 13.59
C ARG A 744 -3.58 6.64 12.15
N LEU A 745 -3.67 5.72 11.18
CA LEU A 745 -3.63 6.02 9.74
C LEU A 745 -4.75 6.99 9.33
N LYS A 746 -5.93 6.88 9.96
CA LYS A 746 -7.07 7.76 9.75
C LYS A 746 -7.06 9.02 10.63
N GLY A 747 -5.97 9.26 11.36
CA GLY A 747 -5.77 10.44 12.19
C GLY A 747 -6.55 10.46 13.51
N LEU A 748 -6.99 9.31 14.00
CA LEU A 748 -7.56 9.13 15.33
C LEU A 748 -6.49 8.54 16.26
N ALA A 749 -5.96 9.36 17.16
CA ALA A 749 -5.00 8.91 18.18
C ALA A 749 -5.75 8.25 19.34
N VAL A 750 -5.31 7.06 19.73
CA VAL A 750 -5.92 6.21 20.77
C VAL A 750 -4.78 5.59 21.59
N ASP A 751 -4.96 5.48 22.91
CA ASP A 751 -4.07 4.68 23.76
C ASP A 751 -4.63 3.24 23.84
N LEU A 752 -3.96 2.26 23.24
CA LEU A 752 -4.33 0.85 23.33
C LEU A 752 -3.64 0.20 24.54
N VAL A 753 -4.41 -0.12 25.56
CA VAL A 753 -3.92 -0.77 26.78
C VAL A 753 -4.23 -2.26 26.73
N ILE A 754 -3.17 -3.08 26.70
CA ILE A 754 -3.25 -4.54 26.72
C ILE A 754 -2.96 -5.01 28.14
N TRP A 755 -3.98 -5.57 28.77
CA TRP A 755 -3.92 -6.09 30.13
C TRP A 755 -3.76 -7.61 30.09
N ASN A 756 -2.58 -8.10 30.49
CA ASN A 756 -2.28 -9.52 30.64
C ASN A 756 -2.61 -10.01 32.07
N GLU A 757 -3.61 -10.89 32.22
CA GLU A 757 -4.09 -11.50 33.48
C GLU A 757 -3.56 -12.92 33.76
N GLU A 758 -2.58 -13.42 33.01
CA GLU A 758 -2.03 -14.78 33.19
C GLU A 758 -1.42 -14.96 34.60
N ARG A 759 -1.87 -16.00 35.32
CA ARG A 759 -1.38 -16.36 36.66
C ARG A 759 -0.48 -17.59 36.57
N GLY A 760 0.84 -17.43 36.43
CA GLY A 760 1.77 -18.57 36.41
C GLY A 760 3.22 -18.21 36.07
N GLY A 761 4.16 -19.12 36.38
CA GLY A 761 5.61 -18.94 36.22
C GLY A 761 6.15 -18.90 34.78
N TYR A 762 5.29 -19.04 33.76
CA TYR A 762 5.60 -18.94 32.33
C TYR A 762 5.45 -17.50 31.78
N ARG A 763 5.79 -16.49 32.60
CA ARG A 763 5.54 -15.05 32.36
C ARG A 763 6.08 -14.43 31.06
N GLN A 764 6.88 -15.16 30.28
CA GLN A 764 7.54 -14.62 29.09
C GLN A 764 6.83 -14.99 27.78
N LEU A 765 6.24 -16.18 27.63
CA LEU A 765 5.80 -16.63 26.29
C LEU A 765 4.65 -15.77 25.71
N MET A 766 3.58 -15.52 26.46
CA MET A 766 2.47 -14.70 25.94
C MET A 766 2.85 -13.22 25.81
N HIS A 767 3.64 -12.70 26.75
CA HIS A 767 4.14 -11.34 26.69
C HIS A 767 5.05 -11.13 25.46
N ASP A 768 5.99 -12.05 25.22
CA ASP A 768 6.91 -12.04 24.09
C ASP A 768 6.18 -12.25 22.75
N GLN A 769 5.12 -13.08 22.73
CA GLN A 769 4.26 -13.21 21.54
C GLN A 769 3.51 -11.91 21.22
N ILE A 770 2.93 -11.25 22.22
CA ILE A 770 2.27 -9.95 22.02
C ILE A 770 3.29 -8.90 21.58
N MET A 771 4.46 -8.86 22.20
CA MET A 771 5.56 -7.97 21.79
C MET A 771 6.03 -8.28 20.37
N GLY A 772 6.09 -9.56 19.97
CA GLY A 772 6.39 -9.98 18.60
C GLY A 772 5.34 -9.50 17.60
N LEU A 773 4.05 -9.54 17.95
CA LEU A 773 2.98 -8.99 17.11
C LEU A 773 3.07 -7.47 16.97
N ILE A 774 3.40 -6.76 18.05
CA ILE A 774 3.59 -5.30 18.03
C ILE A 774 4.83 -4.95 17.20
N ALA A 775 5.93 -5.68 17.36
CA ALA A 775 7.18 -5.46 16.65
C ALA A 775 7.09 -5.79 15.14
N ALA A 776 6.24 -6.74 14.76
CA ALA A 776 5.97 -7.08 13.37
C ALA A 776 5.03 -6.08 12.66
N GLY A 777 4.33 -5.22 13.42
CA GLY A 777 3.44 -4.19 12.89
C GLY A 777 4.17 -2.87 12.59
N VAL A 778 3.50 -1.99 11.83
CA VAL A 778 3.97 -0.61 11.50
C VAL A 778 4.17 0.26 12.77
N GLU A 779 3.73 -0.22 13.93
CA GLU A 779 3.62 0.52 15.20
C GLU A 779 4.75 0.25 16.22
N ALA A 780 5.78 -0.50 15.85
CA ALA A 780 6.90 -0.84 16.73
C ALA A 780 7.58 0.38 17.41
N SER A 781 7.46 1.58 16.81
CA SER A 781 8.03 2.83 17.33
C SER A 781 7.18 3.58 18.36
N VAL A 782 5.96 3.11 18.67
CA VAL A 782 4.96 3.82 19.49
C VAL A 782 4.60 3.08 20.79
N ILE A 783 5.45 2.16 21.25
CA ILE A 783 5.26 1.51 22.55
C ILE A 783 5.51 2.52 23.67
N ASP A 784 4.63 2.54 24.68
CA ASP A 784 4.72 3.39 25.88
C ASP A 784 4.86 4.90 25.58
N ARG A 785 4.22 5.34 24.48
CA ARG A 785 4.11 6.75 24.09
C ARG A 785 2.65 7.16 23.94
N PRO A 786 2.30 8.45 24.13
CA PRO A 786 0.94 8.93 23.88
C PRO A 786 0.46 8.59 22.46
N GLY A 787 -0.75 8.04 22.35
CA GLY A 787 -1.35 7.53 21.11
C GLY A 787 -0.75 6.20 20.67
N GLY A 788 -0.32 5.39 21.63
CA GLY A 788 0.49 4.19 21.44
C GLY A 788 -0.05 2.96 22.16
N ILE A 789 0.75 1.90 22.18
CA ILE A 789 0.40 0.62 22.79
C ILE A 789 1.08 0.47 24.15
N PHE A 790 0.31 0.12 25.17
CA PHE A 790 0.74 -0.07 26.55
C PHE A 790 0.45 -1.50 27.00
N LEU A 791 1.48 -2.35 27.06
CA LEU A 791 1.36 -3.72 27.57
C LEU A 791 1.65 -3.74 29.07
N ARG A 792 0.67 -4.13 29.89
CA ARG A 792 0.78 -4.15 31.36
C ARG A 792 0.37 -5.49 31.96
N SER A 793 1.14 -5.96 32.93
CA SER A 793 0.81 -7.15 33.71
C SER A 793 -0.21 -6.81 34.80
N ALA A 794 -1.23 -7.65 34.97
CA ALA A 794 -2.26 -7.48 35.98
C ALA A 794 -1.70 -7.28 37.38
N GLU A 795 -0.72 -8.10 37.76
CA GLU A 795 -0.18 -8.12 39.12
C GLU A 795 0.52 -6.82 39.51
N GLN A 796 0.95 -6.03 38.53
CA GLN A 796 1.61 -4.74 38.72
C GLN A 796 0.61 -3.57 38.88
N ILE A 797 -0.68 -3.81 38.62
CA ILE A 797 -1.73 -2.79 38.69
C ILE A 797 -2.55 -3.00 39.96
N SER A 798 -2.59 -1.99 40.83
CA SER A 798 -3.39 -2.00 42.05
C SER A 798 -4.89 -2.15 41.71
N ASN A 799 -5.69 -2.71 42.62
CA ASN A 799 -7.12 -2.89 42.36
C ASN A 799 -7.85 -1.56 42.10
N GLU A 800 -7.44 -0.48 42.77
CA GLU A 800 -7.98 0.85 42.54
C GLU A 800 -7.64 1.38 41.13
N ASP A 801 -6.41 1.14 40.65
CA ASP A 801 -5.99 1.60 39.32
C ASP A 801 -6.59 0.75 38.20
N ARG A 802 -6.89 -0.54 38.46
CA ARG A 802 -7.67 -1.38 37.54
C ARG A 802 -9.08 -0.81 37.34
N ILE A 803 -9.73 -0.42 38.43
CA ILE A 803 -11.05 0.23 38.39
C ILE A 803 -10.94 1.56 37.64
N LEU A 804 -9.89 2.35 37.87
CA LEU A 804 -9.64 3.59 37.13
C LEU A 804 -9.54 3.33 35.62
N LEU A 805 -8.66 2.42 35.18
CA LEU A 805 -8.45 2.07 33.77
C LEU A 805 -9.76 1.63 33.09
N GLN A 806 -10.50 0.73 33.73
CA GLN A 806 -11.81 0.28 33.23
C GLN A 806 -12.84 1.43 33.19
N ALA A 807 -12.81 2.33 34.18
CA ALA A 807 -13.75 3.44 34.26
C ALA A 807 -13.48 4.51 33.20
N VAL A 808 -12.21 4.81 32.87
CA VAL A 808 -11.85 5.84 31.89
C VAL A 808 -11.85 5.34 30.44
N ALA A 809 -11.66 4.03 30.22
CA ALA A 809 -11.66 3.44 28.89
C ALA A 809 -12.97 3.72 28.12
N ARG A 810 -12.83 4.09 26.84
CA ARG A 810 -13.94 4.30 25.91
C ARG A 810 -14.51 2.98 25.41
N ALA A 811 -13.67 1.96 25.30
CA ALA A 811 -14.07 0.59 24.98
C ALA A 811 -13.27 -0.43 25.81
N VAL A 812 -13.96 -1.45 26.31
CA VAL A 812 -13.36 -2.57 27.06
C VAL A 812 -13.70 -3.89 26.39
N PHE A 813 -12.67 -4.63 26.01
CA PHE A 813 -12.74 -5.97 25.40
C PHE A 813 -12.18 -7.03 26.34
N THR A 814 -12.73 -8.23 26.28
CA THR A 814 -12.19 -9.40 26.98
C THR A 814 -12.23 -10.61 26.07
N ASP A 815 -11.20 -11.43 26.13
CA ASP A 815 -11.11 -12.71 25.43
C ASP A 815 -12.27 -13.68 25.73
N SER A 816 -12.85 -13.61 26.93
CA SER A 816 -14.00 -14.43 27.33
C SER A 816 -15.32 -14.14 26.60
N GLN A 817 -15.41 -13.06 25.83
CA GLN A 817 -16.64 -12.62 25.14
C GLN A 817 -16.66 -12.97 23.64
N GLY A 818 -15.71 -13.78 23.15
CA GLY A 818 -15.63 -14.21 21.75
C GLY A 818 -14.84 -13.25 20.86
N SER A 819 -15.02 -13.34 19.54
CA SER A 819 -14.26 -12.53 18.57
C SER A 819 -14.54 -11.04 18.69
N LEU A 820 -13.65 -10.18 18.16
CA LEU A 820 -13.88 -8.73 18.14
C LEU A 820 -15.21 -8.39 17.46
N ALA A 821 -15.50 -9.04 16.33
CA ALA A 821 -16.75 -8.84 15.60
C ALA A 821 -17.98 -9.21 16.43
N ASP A 822 -17.94 -10.29 17.21
CA ASP A 822 -19.05 -10.69 18.08
C ASP A 822 -19.26 -9.68 19.20
N GLN A 823 -18.18 -9.20 19.83
CA GLN A 823 -18.26 -8.22 20.91
C GLN A 823 -18.83 -6.89 20.41
N VAL A 824 -18.43 -6.45 19.22
CA VAL A 824 -19.00 -5.25 18.59
C VAL A 824 -20.46 -5.46 18.20
N LYS A 825 -20.82 -6.63 17.65
CA LYS A 825 -22.21 -6.94 17.25
C LYS A 825 -23.17 -7.09 18.42
N ARG A 826 -22.78 -7.80 19.49
CA ARG A 826 -23.62 -8.01 20.69
C ARG A 826 -23.97 -6.71 21.42
N ARG A 827 -23.17 -5.68 21.18
CA ARG A 827 -23.31 -4.35 21.79
C ARG A 827 -23.94 -3.34 20.82
N LEU A 828 -24.39 -3.80 19.66
CA LEU A 828 -25.35 -3.08 18.80
C LEU A 828 -26.74 -3.14 19.46
N PRO A 829 -27.55 -2.07 19.35
CA PRO A 829 -28.95 -2.11 19.76
C PRO A 829 -29.78 -3.08 18.91
#